data_AF-A0A8J6WVK4-F1
#
_entry.id   AF-A0A8J6WVK4-F1
#
_cell.length_a   1.000
_cell.length_b   1.000
_cell.length_c   1.000
_cell.angle_alpha   90.00
_cell.angle_beta   90.00
_cell.angle_gamma   90.00
#
_symmetry.space_group_name_H-M   'P 1'
#
loop_
_entity.id
_entity.type
_entity.pdbx_description
1 polymer ?
#
loop_
_entity_poly.entity_id
_entity_poly.type
_entity_poly.pdbx_seq_one_letter_code
_entity_poly.pdbx_strand_id
1 'polypeptide(L)'
;MALRSIKQKLYQSGKYRLGVFVLLAALAAIACLLLVPKPKPAIQATDYAIHSQLSFNQPQFYPPSQKPPTALYQPVGEWVGRLILPSQGLSDPKLPDDQQSLDQANNASASDWVWLEVQHAPSEAQSLVRKVVRLEWSPQLEVQAYVRAVTQNVSFTARTETSKQQGNIHPDRLNGHKDVGPLQSLAGARPNDDVIVTLKDVTVVPASDSPSILQISQEPVLATGRLYGLVKILGVDDQAAKQVAPSLCQKSPTCAHEFFRVQHYNPASKKFDGVLETVRIPQQLAGRSGIAPSTPRHIETSPAGKAGWYIYGAKSAEGVFVVQAIQPRSLVQLQSDRVVLGHPAGLTYINQQNWQKVETQKGTVRKVLVKPGSTVTKAKARPFKWKLGDRAIVLHTFGGIGGRKAEAALGYTVTGHFSYGLAEVVREPLTQELQFDVQYQQVYAHNPNAIISGTTTWPNYMGNLQWGWLGTRPVSDVLVKFDPVLRDYGFGGITLSPLREFQQQLQVMMARYRVGDGTGSATVTPATSCVQDSNQALYATILHIKQQVSSTPVIQSWLAAHPKDEQTLRFQQLVSLAKDLEQRLIPLGILRSDWQQNATVLAGTNSQPDFTSSRDPLAGLTSWRTMIPRQAQDELANLFLQHGAQLWFLRTNQVGGWNPDIVPVAPTALLGQLTVPVAKAPIASILLNRVLSALNPSDLRGWIITVGLLFLYGAIALPLGFASGFLQINLWPANWLSYCLLALRALLTPALLEELGFRVLLLPHPTVGVAWYIWGGWAVLSLLLFILYHPLNGKTLYKAGAITFLNPIFLALTGLLGVTCTVVYAVTGSLWTIAFVHWVVVVVWLIALGGHQKLSLAPSPSSKPSTSTPGKRSHL
;
A
#
# COMPACT_ATOMS: atom_id res chain seq x y z
N MET A 1 62.15 16.62 35.62
CA MET A 1 61.45 15.91 34.52
C MET A 1 60.13 15.26 34.99
N ALA A 2 59.31 15.99 35.78
CA ALA A 2 58.10 15.43 36.42
C ALA A 2 56.81 16.28 36.20
N LEU A 3 56.88 17.34 35.38
CA LEU A 3 55.74 18.24 35.11
C LEU A 3 55.11 18.09 33.72
N ARG A 4 55.65 17.21 32.85
CA ARG A 4 55.08 16.93 31.52
C ARG A 4 54.12 15.74 31.47
N SER A 5 54.13 14.86 32.47
CA SER A 5 53.28 13.65 32.51
C SER A 5 51.83 13.93 32.97
N ILE A 6 51.60 15.00 33.74
CA ILE A 6 50.27 15.31 34.28
C ILE A 6 49.39 16.08 33.26
N LYS A 7 49.99 16.89 32.38
CA LYS A 7 49.24 17.63 31.34
C LYS A 7 48.67 16.73 30.24
N GLN A 8 49.26 15.57 29.96
CA GLN A 8 48.78 14.67 28.90
C GLN A 8 47.63 13.76 29.36
N LYS A 9 47.57 13.36 30.64
CA LYS A 9 46.44 12.61 31.22
C LYS A 9 45.20 13.48 31.46
N LEU A 10 45.36 14.79 31.72
CA LEU A 10 44.23 15.72 31.85
C LEU A 10 43.64 16.14 30.49
N TYR A 11 44.41 16.09 29.40
CA TYR A 11 43.90 16.43 28.05
C TYR A 11 43.09 15.31 27.40
N GLN A 12 43.35 14.04 27.76
CA GLN A 12 42.53 12.90 27.31
C GLN A 12 41.28 12.69 28.17
N SER A 13 41.28 13.01 29.47
CA SER A 13 40.06 12.91 30.29
C SER A 13 39.06 14.06 30.04
N GLY A 14 39.52 15.21 29.54
CA GLY A 14 38.67 16.35 29.15
C GLY A 14 37.78 16.08 27.93
N LYS A 15 38.25 15.31 26.94
CA LYS A 15 37.47 14.99 25.72
C LYS A 15 36.34 14.00 25.98
N TYR A 16 36.56 13.00 26.84
CA TYR A 16 35.50 12.07 27.26
C TYR A 16 34.48 12.73 28.18
N ARG A 17 34.90 13.65 29.07
CA ARG A 17 33.98 14.43 29.91
C ARG A 17 33.16 15.42 29.10
N LEU A 18 33.72 16.07 28.09
CA LEU A 18 32.98 16.97 27.20
C LEU A 18 31.94 16.20 26.36
N GLY A 19 32.29 15.03 25.83
CA GLY A 19 31.36 14.18 25.07
C GLY A 19 30.18 13.68 25.92
N VAL A 20 30.45 13.22 27.15
CA VAL A 20 29.39 12.81 28.09
C VAL A 20 28.55 14.00 28.54
N PHE A 21 29.15 15.17 28.76
CA PHE A 21 28.42 16.39 29.14
C PHE A 21 27.56 16.92 28.00
N VAL A 22 28.03 16.87 26.75
CA VAL A 22 27.22 17.22 25.56
C VAL A 22 26.08 16.23 25.36
N LEU A 23 26.32 14.93 25.59
CA LEU A 23 25.27 13.91 25.52
C LEU A 23 24.22 14.11 26.62
N LEU A 24 24.64 14.38 27.87
CA LEU A 24 23.74 14.65 28.99
C LEU A 24 23.01 15.98 28.83
N ALA A 25 23.66 17.02 28.30
CA ALA A 25 23.02 18.30 27.98
C ALA A 25 22.03 18.15 26.81
N ALA A 26 22.34 17.35 25.79
CA ALA A 26 21.40 17.02 24.73
C ALA A 26 20.21 16.20 25.25
N LEU A 27 20.45 15.21 26.11
CA LEU A 27 19.40 14.42 26.76
C LEU A 27 18.55 15.26 27.72
N ALA A 28 19.16 16.20 28.44
CA ALA A 28 18.45 17.14 29.31
C ALA A 28 17.68 18.19 28.52
N ALA A 29 18.20 18.66 27.38
CA ALA A 29 17.49 19.54 26.45
C ALA A 29 16.30 18.82 25.79
N ILE A 30 16.48 17.55 25.40
CA ILE A 30 15.41 16.68 24.92
C ILE A 30 14.38 16.43 26.03
N ALA A 31 14.82 16.12 27.25
CA ALA A 31 13.92 15.95 28.39
C ALA A 31 13.15 17.24 28.71
N CYS A 32 13.81 18.40 28.68
CA CYS A 32 13.14 19.70 28.85
C CYS A 32 12.15 19.97 27.71
N LEU A 33 12.51 19.70 26.44
CA LEU A 33 11.61 19.81 25.28
C LEU A 33 10.41 18.84 25.35
N LEU A 34 10.58 17.68 25.98
CA LEU A 34 9.52 16.70 26.22
C LEU A 34 8.64 17.06 27.43
N LEU A 35 9.19 17.79 28.41
CA LEU A 35 8.52 18.22 29.65
C LEU A 35 7.91 19.62 29.56
N VAL A 36 8.23 20.42 28.52
CA VAL A 36 7.51 21.69 28.27
C VAL A 36 6.04 21.33 27.98
N PRO A 37 5.08 21.80 28.81
CA PRO A 37 3.67 21.60 28.53
C PRO A 37 3.37 22.24 27.18
N LYS A 38 3.14 21.40 26.16
CA LYS A 38 2.72 21.87 24.85
C LYS A 38 1.39 22.59 25.06
N PRO A 39 1.21 23.81 24.53
CA PRO A 39 -0.07 24.49 24.62
C PRO A 39 -1.16 23.54 24.10
N LYS A 40 -2.26 23.40 24.85
CA LYS A 40 -3.41 22.62 24.39
C LYS A 40 -3.79 23.16 23.01
N PRO A 41 -3.67 22.36 21.93
CA PRO A 41 -4.00 22.83 20.61
C PRO A 41 -5.47 23.26 20.64
N ALA A 42 -5.76 24.47 20.13
CA ALA A 42 -7.13 24.88 19.88
C ALA A 42 -7.78 23.81 18.99
N ILE A 43 -9.07 23.50 19.23
CA ILE A 43 -9.82 22.52 18.43
C ILE A 43 -9.71 22.95 16.96
N GLN A 44 -9.07 22.11 16.15
CA GLN A 44 -8.89 22.40 14.74
C GLN A 44 -10.18 22.05 14.00
N ALA A 45 -10.76 23.01 13.29
CA ALA A 45 -11.90 22.76 12.41
C ALA A 45 -11.54 21.67 11.40
N THR A 46 -12.46 20.73 11.14
CA THR A 46 -12.24 19.64 10.19
C THR A 46 -12.49 20.11 8.75
N ASP A 47 -11.87 19.46 7.77
CA ASP A 47 -12.14 19.78 6.36
C ASP A 47 -13.61 19.52 6.01
N TYR A 48 -14.18 18.43 6.54
CA TYR A 48 -15.61 18.14 6.42
C TYR A 48 -16.48 19.31 6.91
N ALA A 49 -16.21 19.88 8.08
CA ALA A 49 -16.97 21.00 8.64
C ALA A 49 -16.79 22.31 7.86
N ILE A 50 -15.64 22.50 7.19
CA ILE A 50 -15.43 23.64 6.29
C ILE A 50 -16.30 23.48 5.04
N HIS A 51 -16.25 22.31 4.40
CA HIS A 51 -16.96 22.07 3.15
C HIS A 51 -18.48 21.98 3.34
N SER A 52 -18.96 21.47 4.48
CA SER A 52 -20.40 21.34 4.77
C SER A 52 -21.12 22.69 4.93
N GLN A 53 -20.38 23.80 5.08
CA GLN A 53 -20.95 25.16 5.09
C GLN A 53 -21.57 25.56 3.74
N LEU A 54 -21.16 24.90 2.65
CA LEU A 54 -21.68 25.17 1.32
C LEU A 54 -22.98 24.43 1.12
N SER A 55 -24.05 25.15 0.79
CA SER A 55 -25.39 24.59 0.64
C SER A 55 -25.43 23.41 -0.35
N PHE A 56 -24.72 23.51 -1.47
CA PHE A 56 -24.64 22.44 -2.48
C PHE A 56 -23.89 21.17 -2.02
N ASN A 57 -23.22 21.19 -0.87
CA ASN A 57 -22.64 19.98 -0.26
C ASN A 57 -23.61 19.33 0.75
N GLN A 58 -24.81 19.91 0.94
CA GLN A 58 -25.81 19.40 1.88
C GLN A 58 -26.93 18.64 1.12
N PRO A 59 -27.39 17.47 1.60
CA PRO A 59 -28.41 16.68 0.91
C PRO A 59 -29.70 17.43 0.57
N GLN A 60 -30.16 18.31 1.47
CA GLN A 60 -31.38 19.12 1.32
C GLN A 60 -31.37 20.06 0.10
N PHE A 61 -30.20 20.36 -0.46
CA PHE A 61 -30.07 21.17 -1.67
C PHE A 61 -30.64 20.47 -2.92
N TYR A 62 -30.83 19.15 -2.85
CA TYR A 62 -31.16 18.28 -3.97
C TYR A 62 -32.55 17.63 -3.81
N PRO A 63 -33.63 18.28 -4.24
CA PRO A 63 -34.98 17.73 -4.05
C PRO A 63 -35.16 16.39 -4.80
N PRO A 64 -35.78 15.38 -4.15
CA PRO A 64 -36.13 14.09 -4.77
C PRO A 64 -37.14 14.15 -5.93
N SER A 65 -37.80 15.29 -6.13
CA SER A 65 -38.85 15.46 -7.15
C SER A 65 -38.32 15.67 -8.56
N GLN A 66 -37.12 16.22 -8.72
CA GLN A 66 -36.55 16.57 -10.02
C GLN A 66 -36.11 15.32 -10.80
N LYS A 67 -36.77 15.04 -11.93
CA LYS A 67 -36.44 13.93 -12.84
C LYS A 67 -35.87 14.47 -14.15
N PRO A 68 -34.54 14.50 -14.33
CA PRO A 68 -33.96 14.91 -15.61
C PRO A 68 -34.21 13.86 -16.70
N PRO A 69 -34.10 14.23 -17.98
CA PRO A 69 -34.33 13.30 -19.09
C PRO A 69 -33.41 12.08 -19.02
N THR A 70 -33.99 10.87 -19.04
CA THR A 70 -33.24 9.60 -18.96
C THR A 70 -32.33 9.38 -20.17
N ALA A 71 -32.61 10.02 -21.29
CA ALA A 71 -31.73 10.02 -22.46
C ALA A 71 -30.39 10.75 -22.23
N LEU A 72 -30.34 11.66 -21.24
CA LEU A 72 -29.15 12.47 -20.92
C LEU A 72 -28.48 12.03 -19.61
N TYR A 73 -29.28 11.55 -18.66
CA TYR A 73 -28.83 11.18 -17.32
C TYR A 73 -29.31 9.79 -16.91
N GLN A 74 -28.43 9.02 -16.29
CA GLN A 74 -28.69 7.67 -15.80
C GLN A 74 -28.54 7.62 -14.28
N PRO A 75 -29.29 6.77 -13.57
CA PRO A 75 -29.10 6.55 -12.15
C PRO A 75 -27.72 5.94 -11.88
N VAL A 76 -27.10 6.31 -10.75
CA VAL A 76 -25.76 5.80 -10.37
C VAL A 76 -25.77 4.32 -9.93
N GLY A 77 -26.95 3.76 -9.67
CA GLY A 77 -27.18 2.35 -9.34
C GLY A 77 -28.68 2.03 -9.36
N GLU A 78 -29.05 0.75 -9.33
CA GLU A 78 -30.46 0.32 -9.35
C GLU A 78 -31.25 0.83 -8.15
N TRP A 79 -30.62 0.79 -6.98
CA TRP A 79 -31.10 1.42 -5.75
C TRP A 79 -30.11 2.49 -5.35
N VAL A 80 -30.60 3.70 -5.08
CA VAL A 80 -29.80 4.80 -4.54
C VAL A 80 -30.56 5.37 -3.35
N GLY A 81 -29.88 5.58 -2.24
CA GLY A 81 -30.52 6.20 -1.08
C GLY A 81 -29.54 6.79 -0.09
N ARG A 82 -30.09 7.58 0.82
CA ARG A 82 -29.37 8.21 1.93
C ARG A 82 -29.61 7.41 3.19
N LEU A 83 -28.53 6.97 3.83
CA LEU A 83 -28.60 6.31 5.12
C LEU A 83 -28.91 7.33 6.21
N ILE A 84 -29.83 6.96 7.10
CA ILE A 84 -30.21 7.72 8.28
C ILE A 84 -30.02 6.81 9.49
N LEU A 85 -29.20 7.24 10.44
CA LEU A 85 -28.97 6.48 11.66
C LEU A 85 -30.24 6.49 12.54
N PRO A 86 -30.71 5.33 13.03
CA PRO A 86 -31.78 5.29 14.02
C PRO A 86 -31.38 6.05 15.27
N SER A 87 -32.23 6.96 15.72
CA SER A 87 -31.96 7.78 16.90
C SER A 87 -32.99 7.46 17.96
N GLN A 88 -32.58 7.38 19.22
CA GLN A 88 -33.55 7.46 20.31
C GLN A 88 -34.08 8.91 20.37
N GLY A 89 -35.32 9.14 19.97
CA GLY A 89 -36.03 10.41 20.18
C GLY A 89 -35.84 11.52 19.14
N LEU A 90 -35.56 11.23 17.87
CA LEU A 90 -35.66 12.26 16.82
C LEU A 90 -37.11 12.41 16.34
N SER A 91 -37.76 13.46 16.82
CA SER A 91 -39.01 14.02 16.30
C SER A 91 -38.72 14.78 14.99
N ASP A 92 -38.50 14.04 13.89
CA ASP A 92 -38.69 14.59 12.55
C ASP A 92 -40.16 14.34 12.18
N PRO A 93 -40.99 15.36 11.92
CA PRO A 93 -42.40 15.18 11.56
C PRO A 93 -42.63 14.39 10.25
N LYS A 94 -41.57 13.96 9.55
CA LYS A 94 -41.61 13.04 8.40
C LYS A 94 -41.13 11.62 8.70
N LEU A 95 -40.53 11.37 9.86
CA LEU A 95 -40.26 10.02 10.35
C LEU A 95 -41.51 9.54 11.10
N PRO A 96 -41.86 8.24 11.06
CA PRO A 96 -42.95 7.73 11.89
C PRO A 96 -42.66 8.03 13.37
N ASP A 97 -43.48 8.87 14.00
CA ASP A 97 -43.37 9.34 15.40
C ASP A 97 -43.65 8.24 16.45
N ASP A 98 -43.64 6.96 16.06
CA ASP A 98 -43.99 5.87 16.95
C ASP A 98 -42.78 5.43 17.77
N GLN A 99 -42.56 6.09 18.89
CA GLN A 99 -41.68 5.65 19.99
C GLN A 99 -41.95 4.16 20.35
N GLN A 100 -43.21 3.72 20.24
CA GLN A 100 -43.65 2.35 20.46
C GLN A 100 -43.15 1.36 19.37
N SER A 101 -43.00 1.82 18.12
CA SER A 101 -42.43 1.05 17.01
C SER A 101 -40.90 0.98 17.08
N LEU A 102 -40.23 2.01 17.62
CA LEU A 102 -38.80 1.99 17.94
C LEU A 102 -38.49 1.04 19.10
N ASP A 103 -39.32 1.03 20.15
CA ASP A 103 -39.19 0.11 21.28
C ASP A 103 -39.53 -1.33 20.88
N GLN A 104 -40.49 -1.55 19.98
CA GLN A 104 -40.73 -2.87 19.37
C GLN A 104 -39.63 -3.26 18.39
N ALA A 105 -39.10 -2.36 17.55
CA ALA A 105 -38.01 -2.65 16.63
C ALA A 105 -36.69 -2.96 17.35
N ASN A 106 -36.43 -2.28 18.47
CA ASN A 106 -35.28 -2.55 19.35
C ASN A 106 -35.47 -3.83 20.18
N ASN A 107 -36.71 -4.23 20.50
CA ASN A 107 -37.00 -5.47 21.23
C ASN A 107 -37.29 -6.70 20.33
N ALA A 108 -37.57 -6.52 19.04
CA ALA A 108 -38.06 -7.58 18.14
C ALA A 108 -37.09 -7.98 17.01
N SER A 109 -35.85 -7.49 16.95
CA SER A 109 -34.89 -7.97 15.94
C SER A 109 -33.46 -8.03 16.47
N ALA A 110 -32.94 -9.26 16.56
CA ALA A 110 -31.52 -9.55 16.80
C ALA A 110 -30.61 -9.18 15.60
N SER A 111 -31.01 -8.22 14.76
CA SER A 111 -30.33 -7.86 13.51
C SER A 111 -30.11 -6.35 13.38
N ASP A 112 -28.91 -5.97 12.95
CA ASP A 112 -28.47 -4.61 12.65
C ASP A 112 -29.29 -3.99 11.49
N TRP A 113 -29.72 -2.74 11.65
CA TRP A 113 -30.60 -2.03 10.71
C TRP A 113 -30.42 -0.50 10.75
N VAL A 114 -30.82 0.17 9.68
CA VAL A 114 -30.84 1.64 9.53
C VAL A 114 -32.05 2.11 8.71
N TRP A 115 -32.33 3.41 8.71
CA TRP A 115 -33.31 4.01 7.80
C TRP A 115 -32.65 4.34 6.44
N LEU A 116 -33.40 4.17 5.36
CA LEU A 116 -32.99 4.55 4.01
C LEU A 116 -34.03 5.50 3.41
N GLU A 117 -33.63 6.74 3.12
CA GLU A 117 -34.40 7.60 2.23
C GLU A 117 -34.14 7.15 0.78
N VAL A 118 -35.14 6.53 0.16
CA VAL A 118 -35.02 6.00 -1.21
C VAL A 118 -35.02 7.16 -2.21
N GLN A 119 -33.89 7.39 -2.87
CA GLN A 119 -33.72 8.46 -3.86
C GLN A 119 -33.90 7.95 -5.30
N HIS A 120 -33.60 6.68 -5.54
CA HIS A 120 -33.88 5.96 -6.78
C HIS A 120 -34.12 4.49 -6.47
N ALA A 121 -35.01 3.86 -7.24
CA ALA A 121 -35.38 2.46 -7.14
C ALA A 121 -35.74 1.92 -8.54
N PRO A 122 -35.66 0.60 -8.78
CA PRO A 122 -36.06 0.00 -10.05
C PRO A 122 -37.56 0.16 -10.29
N SER A 123 -37.99 -0.10 -11.54
CA SER A 123 -39.37 0.13 -12.01
C SER A 123 -40.43 -0.49 -11.12
N GLU A 124 -40.17 -1.68 -10.60
CA GLU A 124 -41.10 -2.48 -9.80
C GLU A 124 -41.30 -1.88 -8.40
N ALA A 125 -40.32 -1.10 -7.90
CA ALA A 125 -40.31 -0.49 -6.57
C ALA A 125 -40.43 1.04 -6.62
N GLN A 126 -40.87 1.59 -7.75
CA GLN A 126 -40.94 3.04 -7.98
C GLN A 126 -41.82 3.78 -6.95
N SER A 127 -42.78 3.09 -6.33
CA SER A 127 -43.65 3.58 -5.26
C SER A 127 -42.94 3.85 -3.93
N LEU A 128 -41.70 3.34 -3.77
CA LEU A 128 -40.87 3.55 -2.58
C LEU A 128 -39.98 4.79 -2.71
N VAL A 129 -39.78 5.34 -3.90
CA VAL A 129 -38.97 6.55 -4.09
C VAL A 129 -39.59 7.70 -3.29
N ARG A 130 -38.74 8.45 -2.58
CA ARG A 130 -39.06 9.51 -1.61
C ARG A 130 -39.65 9.03 -0.28
N LYS A 131 -39.79 7.73 -0.07
CA LYS A 131 -40.14 7.18 1.24
C LYS A 131 -38.87 6.88 2.04
N VAL A 132 -39.01 6.97 3.35
CA VAL A 132 -38.02 6.44 4.29
C VAL A 132 -38.47 5.03 4.66
N VAL A 133 -37.62 4.05 4.40
CA VAL A 133 -37.90 2.63 4.63
C VAL A 133 -36.81 2.01 5.49
N ARG A 134 -37.14 0.95 6.22
CA ARG A 134 -36.14 0.21 7.01
C ARG A 134 -35.26 -0.61 6.06
N LEU A 135 -33.94 -0.47 6.22
CA LEU A 135 -32.93 -1.29 5.56
C LEU A 135 -32.26 -2.18 6.60
N GLU A 136 -32.25 -3.48 6.34
CA GLU A 136 -31.68 -4.48 7.26
C GLU A 136 -30.95 -5.60 6.52
N TRP A 137 -30.18 -6.38 7.27
CA TRP A 137 -29.51 -7.56 6.74
C TRP A 137 -30.46 -8.73 6.52
N SER A 138 -30.23 -9.49 5.45
CA SER A 138 -30.91 -10.75 5.17
C SER A 138 -30.78 -11.73 6.36
N PRO A 139 -31.84 -12.50 6.70
CA PRO A 139 -31.79 -13.48 7.79
C PRO A 139 -30.94 -14.73 7.47
N GLN A 140 -30.29 -14.79 6.31
CA GLN A 140 -29.39 -15.88 5.93
C GLN A 140 -28.25 -16.08 6.95
N LEU A 141 -27.95 -17.33 7.29
CA LEU A 141 -26.99 -17.67 8.35
C LEU A 141 -25.58 -17.09 8.11
N GLU A 142 -25.08 -17.13 6.87
CA GLU A 142 -23.77 -16.56 6.50
C GLU A 142 -23.72 -15.05 6.71
N VAL A 143 -24.80 -14.34 6.36
CA VAL A 143 -24.91 -12.88 6.53
C VAL A 143 -24.94 -12.53 8.02
N GLN A 144 -25.75 -13.25 8.81
CA GLN A 144 -25.83 -13.03 10.25
C GLN A 144 -24.55 -13.42 11.00
N ALA A 145 -23.76 -14.36 10.47
CA ALA A 145 -22.42 -14.65 11.01
C ALA A 145 -21.47 -13.46 10.82
N TYR A 146 -21.45 -12.85 9.62
CA TYR A 146 -20.68 -11.63 9.36
C TYR A 146 -21.12 -10.48 10.27
N VAL A 147 -22.42 -10.20 10.34
CA VAL A 147 -22.97 -9.11 11.17
C VAL A 147 -22.53 -9.26 12.62
N ARG A 148 -22.77 -10.44 13.22
CA ARG A 148 -22.35 -10.73 14.60
C ARG A 148 -20.85 -10.61 14.83
N ALA A 149 -20.03 -11.02 13.85
CA ALA A 149 -18.58 -10.96 13.97
C ALA A 149 -18.06 -9.51 14.07
N VAL A 150 -18.76 -8.53 13.50
CA VAL A 150 -18.30 -7.14 13.45
C VAL A 150 -19.13 -6.16 14.29
N THR A 151 -20.23 -6.63 14.88
CA THR A 151 -21.00 -5.88 15.85
C THR A 151 -20.19 -5.62 17.11
N GLN A 152 -20.14 -4.35 17.54
CA GLN A 152 -19.33 -3.93 18.68
C GLN A 152 -20.07 -2.92 19.56
N ASN A 153 -19.75 -2.91 20.84
CA ASN A 153 -20.11 -1.79 21.72
C ASN A 153 -19.15 -0.64 21.45
N VAL A 154 -19.67 0.58 21.31
CA VAL A 154 -18.85 1.74 20.99
C VAL A 154 -18.74 2.66 22.19
N SER A 155 -17.52 2.87 22.68
CA SER A 155 -17.22 3.78 23.77
C SER A 155 -15.90 4.50 23.52
N PHE A 156 -15.96 5.83 23.51
CA PHE A 156 -14.81 6.64 23.13
C PHE A 156 -13.74 6.63 24.21
N THR A 157 -12.51 6.43 23.78
CA THR A 157 -11.33 6.49 24.66
C THR A 157 -10.74 7.89 24.70
N ALA A 158 -9.86 8.17 25.68
CA ALA A 158 -9.10 9.43 25.73
C ALA A 158 -8.28 9.69 24.45
N ARG A 159 -7.84 8.62 23.76
CA ARG A 159 -7.14 8.73 22.47
C ARG A 159 -8.08 9.17 21.36
N THR A 160 -9.32 8.69 21.34
CA THR A 160 -10.36 9.13 20.40
C THR A 160 -10.60 10.62 20.56
N GLU A 161 -10.75 11.10 21.80
CA GLU A 161 -10.90 12.52 22.09
C GLU A 161 -9.66 13.35 21.68
N THR A 162 -8.45 12.81 21.87
CA THR A 162 -7.23 13.47 21.39
C THR A 162 -7.20 13.58 19.86
N SER A 163 -7.61 12.54 19.14
CA SER A 163 -7.68 12.54 17.67
C SER A 163 -8.74 13.53 17.15
N LYS A 164 -9.88 13.65 17.83
CA LYS A 164 -10.90 14.67 17.55
C LYS A 164 -10.35 16.08 17.72
N GLN A 165 -9.59 16.35 18.78
CA GLN A 165 -8.95 17.65 18.99
C GLN A 165 -7.92 18.00 17.90
N GLN A 166 -7.31 16.99 17.26
CA GLN A 166 -6.44 17.15 16.09
C GLN A 166 -7.22 17.40 14.78
N GLY A 167 -8.56 17.43 14.86
CA GLY A 167 -9.47 17.73 13.77
C GLY A 167 -9.70 16.55 12.82
N ASN A 168 -9.67 15.31 13.33
CA ASN A 168 -10.18 14.14 12.63
C ASN A 168 -11.67 13.92 12.96
N ILE A 169 -12.43 13.42 11.99
CA ILE A 169 -13.83 13.04 12.19
C ILE A 169 -13.92 11.63 12.75
N HIS A 170 -14.78 11.45 13.76
CA HIS A 170 -15.07 10.19 14.44
C HIS A 170 -16.59 9.94 14.45
N PRO A 171 -17.06 8.70 14.67
CA PRO A 171 -18.48 8.37 14.69
C PRO A 171 -19.16 8.82 15.99
N ASP A 172 -19.16 10.13 16.26
CA ASP A 172 -19.64 10.72 17.53
C ASP A 172 -21.06 10.29 17.89
N ARG A 173 -21.91 10.09 16.87
CA ARG A 173 -23.31 9.67 16.99
C ARG A 173 -23.49 8.24 17.50
N LEU A 174 -22.41 7.46 17.54
CA LEU A 174 -22.39 6.07 18.01
C LEU A 174 -21.73 5.95 19.40
N ASN A 175 -21.19 7.04 19.95
CA ASN A 175 -20.51 6.97 21.24
C ASN A 175 -21.49 6.62 22.36
N GLY A 176 -21.21 5.54 23.10
CA GLY A 176 -22.06 5.01 24.16
C GLY A 176 -23.13 4.03 23.67
N HIS A 177 -23.26 3.80 22.36
CA HIS A 177 -24.21 2.83 21.82
C HIS A 177 -23.69 1.40 21.99
N LYS A 178 -24.61 0.48 22.28
CA LYS A 178 -24.35 -0.96 22.34
C LYS A 178 -24.74 -1.63 21.03
N ASP A 179 -24.13 -2.78 20.75
CA ASP A 179 -24.48 -3.64 19.63
C ASP A 179 -24.52 -2.91 18.27
N VAL A 180 -23.56 -2.00 18.05
CA VAL A 180 -23.43 -1.24 16.81
C VAL A 180 -22.94 -2.18 15.71
N GLY A 181 -23.83 -2.50 14.78
CA GLY A 181 -23.51 -3.35 13.63
C GLY A 181 -22.93 -2.61 12.43
N PRO A 182 -22.62 -3.33 11.34
CA PRO A 182 -21.97 -2.77 10.15
C PRO A 182 -22.79 -1.72 9.39
N LEU A 183 -24.12 -1.76 9.39
CA LEU A 183 -24.99 -0.73 8.79
C LEU A 183 -25.05 0.51 9.65
N GLN A 184 -25.29 0.37 10.95
CA GLN A 184 -25.29 1.51 11.87
C GLN A 184 -23.92 2.21 11.90
N SER A 185 -22.81 1.45 11.90
CA SER A 185 -21.48 2.05 11.79
C SER A 185 -21.25 2.81 10.49
N LEU A 186 -21.87 2.39 9.39
CA LEU A 186 -21.79 3.08 8.10
C LEU A 186 -22.63 4.37 8.10
N ALA A 187 -23.87 4.32 8.60
CA ALA A 187 -24.76 5.49 8.69
C ALA A 187 -24.26 6.54 9.71
N GLY A 188 -23.72 6.08 10.84
CA GLY A 188 -23.18 6.92 11.91
C GLY A 188 -21.72 7.34 11.74
N ALA A 189 -21.07 6.99 10.62
CA ALA A 189 -19.65 7.30 10.38
C ALA A 189 -19.35 8.80 10.28
N ARG A 190 -20.38 9.62 10.01
CA ARG A 190 -20.27 11.07 9.86
C ARG A 190 -21.12 11.83 10.86
N PRO A 191 -20.81 13.12 11.13
CA PRO A 191 -21.61 13.95 12.02
C PRO A 191 -23.06 14.15 11.57
N ASN A 192 -23.36 14.03 10.27
CA ASN A 192 -24.71 14.21 9.71
C ASN A 192 -25.13 13.00 8.86
N ASP A 193 -26.44 12.82 8.68
CA ASP A 193 -27.01 11.80 7.77
C ASP A 193 -26.87 12.23 6.30
N ASP A 194 -25.64 12.22 5.79
CA ASP A 194 -25.31 12.59 4.40
C ASP A 194 -24.63 11.46 3.61
N VAL A 195 -24.69 10.23 4.14
CA VAL A 195 -24.10 9.04 3.52
C VAL A 195 -25.02 8.53 2.41
N ILE A 196 -24.59 8.70 1.17
CA ILE A 196 -25.28 8.18 -0.02
C ILE A 196 -24.70 6.81 -0.38
N VAL A 197 -25.58 5.84 -0.64
CA VAL A 197 -25.20 4.49 -1.01
C VAL A 197 -25.97 3.99 -2.22
N THR A 198 -25.37 3.04 -2.92
CA THR A 198 -26.06 2.13 -3.84
C THR A 198 -26.17 0.75 -3.23
N LEU A 199 -27.30 0.08 -3.46
CA LEU A 199 -27.55 -1.29 -2.98
C LEU A 199 -27.58 -2.28 -4.15
N LYS A 200 -27.15 -3.52 -3.89
CA LYS A 200 -27.22 -4.65 -4.81
C LYS A 200 -28.01 -5.79 -4.17
N ASP A 201 -28.65 -6.63 -4.98
CA ASP A 201 -29.40 -7.82 -4.55
C ASP A 201 -30.44 -7.53 -3.45
N VAL A 202 -31.21 -6.45 -3.63
CA VAL A 202 -32.22 -6.00 -2.66
C VAL A 202 -33.48 -6.86 -2.76
N THR A 203 -33.90 -7.44 -1.65
CA THR A 203 -35.23 -8.07 -1.51
C THR A 203 -36.19 -7.09 -0.85
N VAL A 204 -37.32 -6.80 -1.50
CA VAL A 204 -38.40 -5.98 -0.91
C VAL A 204 -39.37 -6.89 -0.18
N VAL A 205 -39.48 -6.73 1.13
CA VAL A 205 -40.45 -7.45 1.96
C VAL A 205 -41.66 -6.52 2.20
N PRO A 206 -42.83 -6.82 1.59
CA PRO A 206 -44.04 -6.04 1.83
C PRO A 206 -44.51 -6.26 3.27
N ALA A 207 -44.91 -5.18 3.94
CA ALA A 207 -45.59 -5.24 5.23
C ALA A 207 -47.03 -4.75 5.05
N SER A 208 -47.99 -5.48 5.63
CA SER A 208 -49.43 -5.24 5.44
C SER A 208 -49.89 -3.89 6.01
N ASP A 209 -49.30 -3.47 7.14
CA ASP A 209 -49.67 -2.26 7.90
C ASP A 209 -48.47 -1.32 8.20
N SER A 210 -47.29 -1.62 7.65
CA SER A 210 -46.03 -0.88 7.90
C SER A 210 -45.31 -0.53 6.58
N PRO A 211 -44.39 0.47 6.56
CA PRO A 211 -43.55 0.69 5.40
C PRO A 211 -42.76 -0.58 5.04
N SER A 212 -42.65 -0.87 3.74
CA SER A 212 -41.90 -2.04 3.22
C SER A 212 -40.47 -2.06 3.76
N ILE A 213 -39.95 -3.27 4.01
CA ILE A 213 -38.58 -3.47 4.49
C ILE A 213 -37.70 -3.85 3.31
N LEU A 214 -36.48 -3.29 3.26
CA LEU A 214 -35.46 -3.66 2.29
C LEU A 214 -34.43 -4.57 2.97
N GLN A 215 -34.23 -5.76 2.43
CA GLN A 215 -33.23 -6.71 2.91
C GLN A 215 -32.06 -6.82 1.94
N ILE A 216 -30.84 -6.81 2.48
CA ILE A 216 -29.59 -6.92 1.71
C ILE A 216 -28.69 -8.03 2.26
N SER A 217 -27.95 -8.69 1.36
CA SER A 217 -26.92 -9.68 1.72
C SER A 217 -25.49 -9.19 1.51
N GLN A 218 -25.33 -7.98 0.97
CA GLN A 218 -24.04 -7.35 0.71
C GLN A 218 -24.00 -5.96 1.33
N GLU A 219 -22.81 -5.53 1.77
CA GLU A 219 -22.61 -4.20 2.32
C GLU A 219 -22.96 -3.10 1.29
N PRO A 220 -23.67 -2.03 1.70
CA PRO A 220 -23.93 -0.89 0.82
C PRO A 220 -22.65 -0.27 0.25
N VAL A 221 -22.69 0.13 -1.01
CA VAL A 221 -21.55 0.77 -1.68
C VAL A 221 -21.69 2.29 -1.58
N LEU A 222 -20.72 2.96 -0.95
CA LEU A 222 -20.66 4.42 -0.84
C LEU A 222 -20.56 5.08 -2.22
N ALA A 223 -21.50 5.97 -2.52
CA ALA A 223 -21.65 6.63 -3.80
C ALA A 223 -21.75 8.16 -3.66
N THR A 224 -21.64 8.87 -4.77
CA THR A 224 -21.83 10.32 -4.86
C THR A 224 -22.81 10.65 -5.97
N GLY A 225 -23.73 11.57 -5.70
CA GLY A 225 -24.78 11.95 -6.62
C GLY A 225 -25.89 10.92 -6.71
N ARG A 226 -26.98 11.30 -7.40
CA ARG A 226 -28.12 10.41 -7.69
C ARG A 226 -28.08 9.90 -9.11
N LEU A 227 -27.50 10.71 -9.99
CA LEU A 227 -27.52 10.55 -11.42
C LEU A 227 -26.13 10.87 -11.97
N TYR A 228 -25.85 10.36 -13.18
CA TYR A 228 -24.69 10.76 -13.95
C TYR A 228 -25.05 10.99 -15.42
N GLY A 229 -24.27 11.85 -16.08
CA GLY A 229 -24.37 12.11 -17.52
C GLY A 229 -22.99 12.10 -18.16
N LEU A 230 -22.92 11.93 -19.48
CA LEU A 230 -21.68 11.98 -20.25
C LEU A 230 -21.65 13.23 -21.13
N VAL A 231 -20.70 14.12 -20.85
CA VAL A 231 -20.68 15.45 -21.46
C VAL A 231 -19.30 15.88 -21.96
N LYS A 232 -19.30 16.81 -22.90
CA LYS A 232 -18.16 17.67 -23.19
C LYS A 232 -18.40 19.03 -22.56
N ILE A 233 -17.46 19.49 -21.74
CA ILE A 233 -17.49 20.85 -21.20
C ILE A 233 -16.94 21.78 -22.29
N LEU A 234 -17.75 22.74 -22.74
CA LEU A 234 -17.42 23.63 -23.85
C LEU A 234 -16.75 24.92 -23.37
N GLY A 235 -17.15 25.41 -22.19
CA GLY A 235 -16.65 26.65 -21.62
C GLY A 235 -17.61 27.22 -20.59
N VAL A 236 -17.25 28.37 -20.03
CA VAL A 236 -18.09 29.11 -19.08
C VAL A 236 -19.38 29.55 -19.75
N ASP A 237 -20.49 29.48 -19.01
CA ASP A 237 -21.74 30.13 -19.41
C ASP A 237 -21.80 31.56 -18.86
N ASP A 238 -21.37 32.53 -19.66
CA ASP A 238 -21.31 33.94 -19.25
C ASP A 238 -22.69 34.53 -18.89
N GLN A 239 -23.77 34.00 -19.45
CA GLN A 239 -25.12 34.50 -19.16
C GLN A 239 -25.61 33.96 -17.81
N ALA A 240 -25.46 32.65 -17.58
CA ALA A 240 -25.78 32.06 -16.29
C ALA A 240 -24.88 32.59 -15.15
N ALA A 241 -23.59 32.81 -15.44
CA ALA A 241 -22.64 33.37 -14.48
C ALA A 241 -22.97 34.81 -14.06
N LYS A 242 -23.68 35.59 -14.89
CA LYS A 242 -24.17 36.94 -14.55
C LYS A 242 -25.44 36.93 -13.70
N GLN A 243 -26.26 35.88 -13.82
CA GLN A 243 -27.58 35.80 -13.18
C GLN A 243 -27.54 35.19 -11.77
N VAL A 244 -26.57 34.32 -11.48
CA VAL A 244 -26.43 33.68 -10.17
C VAL A 244 -25.13 34.12 -9.52
N ALA A 245 -25.23 34.97 -8.49
CA ALA A 245 -24.09 35.36 -7.67
C ALA A 245 -23.47 34.12 -6.99
N PRO A 246 -22.21 33.74 -7.27
CA PRO A 246 -21.54 32.78 -6.42
C PRO A 246 -21.18 33.51 -5.12
N SER A 247 -21.79 33.12 -4.00
CA SER A 247 -21.58 33.78 -2.69
C SER A 247 -20.10 33.79 -2.24
N LEU A 248 -19.28 32.87 -2.78
CA LEU A 248 -17.83 32.79 -2.53
C LEU A 248 -16.97 33.60 -3.51
N CYS A 249 -17.31 33.62 -4.80
CA CYS A 249 -16.43 34.17 -5.83
C CYS A 249 -16.45 35.71 -5.94
N GLN A 250 -17.41 36.38 -5.30
CA GLN A 250 -17.48 37.85 -5.30
C GLN A 250 -16.26 38.54 -4.67
N LYS A 251 -15.48 37.84 -3.83
CA LYS A 251 -14.37 38.42 -3.06
C LYS A 251 -12.98 38.22 -3.66
N SER A 252 -12.84 37.50 -4.78
CA SER A 252 -11.53 37.28 -5.40
C SER A 252 -11.60 37.17 -6.93
N PRO A 253 -10.84 38.00 -7.68
CA PRO A 253 -10.73 37.89 -9.14
C PRO A 253 -10.05 36.60 -9.61
N THR A 254 -9.53 35.79 -8.67
CA THR A 254 -8.95 34.48 -8.96
C THR A 254 -9.94 33.33 -8.78
N CYS A 255 -11.18 33.56 -8.36
CA CYS A 255 -12.17 32.50 -8.21
C CYS A 255 -12.63 32.00 -9.58
N ALA A 256 -12.76 30.68 -9.75
CA ALA A 256 -13.22 30.10 -11.00
C ALA A 256 -14.74 30.26 -11.16
N HIS A 257 -15.20 30.47 -12.40
CA HIS A 257 -16.63 30.41 -12.70
C HIS A 257 -17.19 29.02 -12.38
N GLU A 258 -18.44 28.98 -11.92
CA GLU A 258 -19.10 27.73 -11.51
C GLU A 258 -20.12 27.21 -12.53
N PHE A 259 -20.54 28.02 -13.52
CA PHE A 259 -21.53 27.63 -14.52
C PHE A 259 -20.88 27.40 -15.88
N PHE A 260 -21.15 26.24 -16.45
CA PHE A 260 -20.51 25.80 -17.69
C PHE A 260 -21.56 25.33 -18.69
N ARG A 261 -21.37 25.71 -19.95
CA ARG A 261 -22.08 25.12 -21.07
C ARG A 261 -21.46 23.76 -21.37
N VAL A 262 -22.31 22.74 -21.42
CA VAL A 262 -21.91 21.38 -21.76
C VAL A 262 -22.73 20.87 -22.93
N GLN A 263 -22.12 19.94 -23.67
CA GLN A 263 -22.79 19.22 -24.74
C GLN A 263 -22.85 17.75 -24.39
N HIS A 264 -24.05 17.20 -24.38
CA HIS A 264 -24.28 15.80 -24.07
C HIS A 264 -23.81 14.89 -25.19
N TYR A 265 -23.37 13.69 -24.81
CA TYR A 265 -23.07 12.63 -25.75
C TYR A 265 -24.34 12.16 -26.46
N ASN A 266 -24.26 12.03 -27.78
CA ASN A 266 -25.35 11.54 -28.60
C ASN A 266 -25.10 10.06 -28.96
N PRO A 267 -25.91 9.13 -28.46
CA PRO A 267 -25.73 7.70 -28.74
C PRO A 267 -25.88 7.35 -30.23
N ALA A 268 -26.68 8.11 -30.99
CA ALA A 268 -26.90 7.86 -32.40
C ALA A 268 -25.68 8.23 -33.26
N SER A 269 -25.10 9.41 -33.05
CA SER A 269 -23.92 9.89 -33.80
C SER A 269 -22.59 9.41 -33.21
N LYS A 270 -22.60 8.93 -31.95
CA LYS A 270 -21.43 8.60 -31.12
C LYS A 270 -20.47 9.78 -30.90
N LYS A 271 -20.99 11.00 -30.91
CA LYS A 271 -20.24 12.25 -30.75
C LYS A 271 -20.87 13.12 -29.67
N PHE A 272 -20.16 14.16 -29.25
CA PHE A 272 -20.72 15.25 -28.44
C PHE A 272 -21.39 16.27 -29.35
N ASP A 273 -22.49 15.87 -29.99
CA ASP A 273 -23.36 16.75 -30.79
C ASP A 273 -24.82 16.72 -30.30
N GLY A 274 -25.04 16.23 -29.08
CA GLY A 274 -26.35 16.17 -28.44
C GLY A 274 -26.80 17.50 -27.85
N VAL A 275 -27.75 17.41 -26.92
CA VAL A 275 -28.37 18.55 -26.24
C VAL A 275 -27.31 19.42 -25.56
N LEU A 276 -27.43 20.74 -25.72
CA LEU A 276 -26.67 21.74 -24.97
C LEU A 276 -27.40 22.04 -23.66
N GLU A 277 -26.67 22.03 -22.55
CA GLU A 277 -27.20 22.33 -21.22
C GLU A 277 -26.21 23.20 -20.45
N THR A 278 -26.73 23.98 -19.50
CA THR A 278 -25.91 24.67 -18.51
C THR A 278 -25.90 23.86 -17.22
N VAL A 279 -24.70 23.48 -16.76
CA VAL A 279 -24.51 22.78 -15.50
C VAL A 279 -23.68 23.63 -14.54
N ARG A 280 -23.79 23.35 -13.24
CA ARG A 280 -22.95 23.96 -12.22
C ARG A 280 -21.84 22.99 -11.80
N ILE A 281 -20.59 23.38 -11.92
CA ILE A 281 -19.42 22.70 -11.35
C ILE A 281 -18.88 23.60 -10.23
N PRO A 282 -19.22 23.33 -8.95
CA PRO A 282 -18.94 24.25 -7.86
C PRO A 282 -17.44 24.40 -7.54
N GLN A 283 -17.03 25.59 -7.11
CA GLN A 283 -15.73 25.82 -6.49
C GLN A 283 -15.81 25.47 -5.01
N GLN A 284 -15.00 24.49 -4.59
CA GLN A 284 -14.92 24.09 -3.20
C GLN A 284 -14.04 25.06 -2.40
N LEU A 285 -14.34 25.21 -1.11
CA LEU A 285 -13.49 25.95 -0.18
C LEU A 285 -12.12 25.30 -0.05
N ALA A 286 -11.10 26.08 0.32
CA ALA A 286 -9.83 25.51 0.73
C ALA A 286 -9.98 24.88 2.12
N GLY A 287 -9.49 23.65 2.28
CA GLY A 287 -9.43 23.00 3.60
C GLY A 287 -8.32 23.60 4.47
N ARG A 288 -8.04 22.94 5.59
CA ARG A 288 -7.02 23.29 6.58
C ARG A 288 -5.61 23.43 6.01
N SER A 289 -5.31 22.69 4.94
CA SER A 289 -4.02 22.75 4.23
C SER A 289 -3.92 23.94 3.27
N GLY A 290 -4.96 24.78 3.16
CA GLY A 290 -5.03 25.88 2.20
C GLY A 290 -5.21 25.42 0.75
N ILE A 291 -5.57 24.15 0.54
CA ILE A 291 -5.80 23.53 -0.76
C ILE A 291 -7.29 23.15 -0.85
N ALA A 292 -7.94 23.56 -1.94
CA ALA A 292 -9.28 23.08 -2.25
C ALA A 292 -9.20 21.64 -2.82
N PRO A 293 -10.08 20.72 -2.40
CA PRO A 293 -10.11 19.33 -2.88
C PRO A 293 -10.37 19.26 -4.40
N SER A 294 -11.09 20.25 -4.93
CA SER A 294 -11.28 20.44 -6.37
C SER A 294 -11.40 21.92 -6.74
N THR A 295 -11.18 22.22 -8.02
CA THR A 295 -11.45 23.53 -8.62
C THR A 295 -11.97 23.32 -10.04
N PRO A 296 -12.94 24.11 -10.52
CA PRO A 296 -13.39 24.07 -11.90
C PRO A 296 -12.52 24.94 -12.83
N ARG A 297 -11.50 25.64 -12.31
CA ARG A 297 -10.64 26.54 -13.11
C ARG A 297 -10.08 25.81 -14.34
N HIS A 298 -10.30 26.32 -15.54
CA HIS A 298 -9.77 25.76 -16.79
C HIS A 298 -10.17 24.31 -17.08
N ILE A 299 -11.24 23.79 -16.47
CA ILE A 299 -11.67 22.40 -16.65
C ILE A 299 -12.04 22.07 -18.10
N GLU A 300 -12.56 23.04 -18.85
CA GLU A 300 -12.89 22.95 -20.28
C GLU A 300 -11.67 22.69 -21.16
N THR A 301 -10.48 23.13 -20.73
CA THR A 301 -9.20 22.91 -21.44
C THR A 301 -8.39 21.74 -20.88
N SER A 302 -8.92 21.05 -19.87
CA SER A 302 -8.23 19.97 -19.17
C SER A 302 -7.85 18.81 -20.13
N PRO A 303 -6.57 18.38 -20.19
CA PRO A 303 -6.14 17.33 -21.12
C PRO A 303 -6.88 16.00 -20.94
N ALA A 304 -7.19 15.61 -19.71
CA ALA A 304 -7.97 14.42 -19.39
C ALA A 304 -9.42 14.48 -19.91
N GLY A 305 -9.96 15.70 -20.07
CA GLY A 305 -11.31 15.96 -20.56
C GLY A 305 -11.46 15.88 -22.08
N LYS A 306 -10.41 15.55 -22.83
CA LYS A 306 -10.45 15.51 -24.30
C LYS A 306 -11.53 14.56 -24.82
N ALA A 307 -11.63 13.36 -24.24
CA ALA A 307 -12.65 12.36 -24.58
C ALA A 307 -14.02 12.60 -23.90
N GLY A 308 -14.18 13.70 -23.16
CA GLY A 308 -15.37 14.00 -22.36
C GLY A 308 -15.26 13.54 -20.91
N TRP A 309 -16.28 13.91 -20.14
CA TRP A 309 -16.39 13.71 -18.70
C TRP A 309 -17.70 13.03 -18.37
N TYR A 310 -17.64 11.98 -17.56
CA TYR A 310 -18.81 11.62 -16.76
C TYR A 310 -18.95 12.63 -15.62
N ILE A 311 -20.12 13.24 -15.49
CA ILE A 311 -20.48 14.14 -14.40
C ILE A 311 -21.53 13.44 -13.53
N TYR A 312 -21.31 13.41 -12.22
CA TYR A 312 -22.21 12.78 -11.24
C TYR A 312 -22.78 13.87 -10.35
N GLY A 313 -24.07 13.81 -10.04
CA GLY A 313 -24.72 14.82 -9.24
C GLY A 313 -26.24 14.69 -9.25
N ALA A 314 -26.91 15.83 -9.10
CA ALA A 314 -28.34 15.92 -9.23
C ALA A 314 -28.80 17.36 -9.53
N LYS A 315 -30.07 17.51 -9.92
CA LYS A 315 -30.67 18.83 -10.09
C LYS A 315 -30.96 19.50 -8.74
N SER A 316 -30.67 20.79 -8.67
CA SER A 316 -31.08 21.67 -7.56
C SER A 316 -32.58 21.99 -7.63
N ALA A 317 -33.10 22.72 -6.64
CA ALA A 317 -34.48 23.22 -6.67
C ALA A 317 -34.75 24.12 -7.89
N GLU A 318 -33.75 24.86 -8.35
CA GLU A 318 -33.79 25.74 -9.53
C GLU A 318 -33.69 24.96 -10.86
N GLY A 319 -33.59 23.63 -10.82
CA GLY A 319 -33.56 22.77 -12.01
C GLY A 319 -32.22 22.69 -12.73
N VAL A 320 -31.16 23.32 -12.21
CA VAL A 320 -29.79 23.23 -12.73
C VAL A 320 -29.13 21.95 -12.23
N PHE A 321 -28.49 21.19 -13.12
CA PHE A 321 -27.70 20.03 -12.71
C PHE A 321 -26.41 20.48 -12.03
N VAL A 322 -26.24 20.14 -10.76
CA VAL A 322 -25.02 20.48 -10.00
C VAL A 322 -24.15 19.24 -9.88
N VAL A 323 -22.92 19.38 -10.35
CA VAL A 323 -21.92 18.33 -10.35
C VAL A 323 -21.32 18.18 -8.95
N GLN A 324 -21.31 16.95 -8.45
CA GLN A 324 -20.75 16.54 -7.17
C GLN A 324 -19.52 15.65 -7.34
N ALA A 325 -19.37 14.95 -8.47
CA ALA A 325 -18.14 14.25 -8.85
C ALA A 325 -17.92 14.26 -10.37
N ILE A 326 -16.66 14.08 -10.79
CA ILE A 326 -16.27 13.95 -12.20
C ILE A 326 -15.39 12.73 -12.43
N GLN A 327 -15.48 12.11 -13.61
CA GLN A 327 -14.60 11.03 -14.04
C GLN A 327 -14.20 11.21 -15.51
N PRO A 328 -12.91 11.15 -15.88
CA PRO A 328 -12.50 11.23 -17.28
C PRO A 328 -12.95 9.99 -18.04
N ARG A 329 -13.72 10.16 -19.13
CA ARG A 329 -14.20 9.03 -19.95
C ARG A 329 -13.04 8.15 -20.45
N SER A 330 -11.95 8.78 -20.87
CA SER A 330 -10.79 8.07 -21.40
C SER A 330 -10.11 7.16 -20.38
N LEU A 331 -10.28 7.37 -19.06
CA LEU A 331 -9.64 6.56 -18.03
C LEU A 331 -10.23 5.15 -17.97
N VAL A 332 -11.55 5.02 -18.11
CA VAL A 332 -12.29 3.76 -17.92
C VAL A 332 -12.46 2.95 -19.21
N GLN A 333 -12.19 3.55 -20.37
CA GLN A 333 -12.24 2.85 -21.66
C GLN A 333 -11.16 1.74 -21.75
N LEU A 334 -11.55 0.59 -22.30
CA LEU A 334 -10.76 -0.65 -22.39
C LEU A 334 -9.67 -0.62 -23.48
N GLN A 335 -9.04 0.53 -23.67
CA GLN A 335 -7.93 0.74 -24.60
C GLN A 335 -6.70 1.23 -23.83
N SER A 336 -5.57 0.53 -23.96
CA SER A 336 -4.30 0.93 -23.37
C SER A 336 -3.57 1.93 -24.26
N ASP A 337 -2.89 2.92 -23.69
CA ASP A 337 -2.03 3.85 -24.44
C ASP A 337 -0.69 3.21 -24.80
N ARG A 338 -0.20 2.28 -23.97
CA ARG A 338 1.08 1.59 -24.13
C ARG A 338 0.97 0.14 -23.65
N VAL A 339 1.69 -0.76 -24.33
CA VAL A 339 1.87 -2.16 -23.91
C VAL A 339 3.34 -2.40 -23.59
N VAL A 340 3.60 -3.01 -22.43
CA VAL A 340 4.91 -3.48 -21.98
C VAL A 340 4.89 -5.00 -21.96
N LEU A 341 5.85 -5.62 -22.65
CA LEU A 341 5.91 -7.07 -22.83
C LEU A 341 7.14 -7.66 -22.14
N GLY A 342 6.95 -8.80 -21.48
CA GLY A 342 8.00 -9.57 -20.84
C GLY A 342 8.22 -9.18 -19.37
N HIS A 343 8.51 -10.18 -18.55
CA HIS A 343 8.79 -9.99 -17.12
C HIS A 343 9.83 -8.89 -16.83
N PRO A 344 11.02 -8.83 -17.45
CA PRO A 344 12.03 -7.83 -17.09
C PRO A 344 11.58 -6.39 -17.36
N ALA A 345 10.92 -6.16 -18.50
CA ALA A 345 10.39 -4.85 -18.85
C ALA A 345 9.20 -4.48 -17.95
N GLY A 346 8.38 -5.46 -17.56
CA GLY A 346 7.29 -5.28 -16.60
C GLY A 346 7.78 -4.86 -15.22
N LEU A 347 8.80 -5.54 -14.67
CA LEU A 347 9.43 -5.15 -13.39
C LEU A 347 10.01 -3.74 -13.46
N THR A 348 10.69 -3.40 -14.57
CA THR A 348 11.21 -2.04 -14.79
C THR A 348 10.08 -1.01 -14.81
N TYR A 349 8.94 -1.35 -15.43
CA TYR A 349 7.78 -0.47 -15.46
C TYR A 349 7.21 -0.26 -14.04
N ILE A 350 6.94 -1.33 -13.30
CA ILE A 350 6.38 -1.29 -11.95
C ILE A 350 7.27 -0.45 -11.02
N ASN A 351 8.55 -0.83 -10.91
CA ASN A 351 9.46 -0.26 -9.93
C ASN A 351 9.89 1.18 -10.26
N GLN A 352 9.91 1.55 -11.56
CA GLN A 352 10.49 2.82 -12.00
C GLN A 352 9.53 3.63 -12.87
N GLN A 353 9.13 3.12 -14.03
CA GLN A 353 8.44 3.93 -15.05
C GLN A 353 7.02 4.34 -14.65
N ASN A 354 6.36 3.56 -13.79
CA ASN A 354 5.01 3.83 -13.31
C ASN A 354 4.91 5.20 -12.65
N TRP A 355 5.97 5.71 -12.02
CA TRP A 355 5.97 7.01 -11.35
C TRP A 355 7.00 7.99 -11.92
N GLN A 356 7.46 7.76 -13.14
CA GLN A 356 8.35 8.71 -13.82
C GLN A 356 7.58 9.94 -14.30
N LYS A 357 8.25 11.10 -14.26
CA LYS A 357 7.80 12.36 -14.87
C LYS A 357 6.43 12.86 -14.38
N VAL A 358 6.05 12.52 -13.13
CA VAL A 358 4.72 12.84 -12.54
C VAL A 358 4.37 14.33 -12.69
N GLU A 359 5.29 15.22 -12.34
CA GLU A 359 5.09 16.68 -12.40
C GLU A 359 4.73 17.15 -13.82
N THR A 360 5.53 16.78 -14.82
CA THR A 360 5.28 17.15 -16.23
C THR A 360 4.04 16.49 -16.83
N GLN A 361 3.46 15.51 -16.15
CA GLN A 361 2.26 14.79 -16.57
C GLN A 361 0.99 15.31 -15.89
N LYS A 362 1.06 16.42 -15.13
CA LYS A 362 -0.10 17.04 -14.49
C LYS A 362 -1.26 17.29 -15.47
N GLY A 363 -2.49 17.04 -15.03
CA GLY A 363 -3.71 17.16 -15.82
C GLY A 363 -3.96 16.02 -16.81
N THR A 364 -3.10 14.99 -16.85
CA THR A 364 -3.21 13.88 -17.80
C THR A 364 -3.63 12.57 -17.16
N VAL A 365 -4.19 11.69 -17.99
CA VAL A 365 -4.44 10.28 -17.68
C VAL A 365 -3.55 9.38 -18.53
N ARG A 366 -3.15 8.22 -18.00
CA ARG A 366 -2.35 7.22 -18.73
C ARG A 366 -2.83 5.81 -18.41
N LYS A 367 -2.91 4.97 -19.45
CA LYS A 367 -3.27 3.56 -19.35
C LYS A 367 -2.16 2.68 -19.91
N VAL A 368 -1.60 1.80 -19.10
CA VAL A 368 -0.49 0.92 -19.53
C VAL A 368 -0.80 -0.54 -19.22
N LEU A 369 -0.71 -1.40 -20.23
CA LEU A 369 -0.87 -2.84 -20.09
C LEU A 369 0.51 -3.50 -20.00
N VAL A 370 0.78 -4.20 -18.90
CA VAL A 370 1.98 -5.02 -18.70
C VAL A 370 1.60 -6.49 -18.82
N LYS A 371 2.31 -7.22 -19.70
CA LYS A 371 2.11 -8.66 -19.92
C LYS A 371 3.39 -9.45 -19.66
N PRO A 372 3.31 -10.65 -19.05
CA PRO A 372 4.46 -11.48 -18.71
C PRO A 372 5.13 -12.15 -19.92
N GLY A 373 4.40 -12.38 -21.02
CA GLY A 373 4.87 -13.14 -22.19
C GLY A 373 6.02 -12.48 -22.98
N SER A 374 6.91 -13.31 -23.55
CA SER A 374 8.06 -12.90 -24.36
C SER A 374 7.64 -12.49 -25.78
N THR A 375 8.06 -11.28 -26.18
CA THR A 375 8.28 -10.90 -27.60
C THR A 375 7.21 -11.33 -28.60
N VAL A 376 6.10 -10.60 -28.67
CA VAL A 376 5.39 -10.47 -29.95
C VAL A 376 5.96 -9.21 -30.62
N THR A 377 6.49 -9.35 -31.83
CA THR A 377 6.83 -8.24 -32.73
C THR A 377 5.79 -7.13 -32.59
N LYS A 378 6.24 -5.87 -32.47
CA LYS A 378 5.41 -4.65 -32.25
C LYS A 378 4.11 -4.58 -33.08
N ALA A 379 4.01 -5.33 -34.18
CA ALA A 379 2.86 -5.40 -35.07
C ALA A 379 1.66 -6.26 -34.62
N LYS A 380 1.75 -7.15 -33.61
CA LYS A 380 0.63 -8.07 -33.27
C LYS A 380 0.41 -8.39 -31.78
N ALA A 381 0.81 -7.52 -30.85
CA ALA A 381 0.28 -7.60 -29.49
C ALA A 381 -1.20 -7.20 -29.51
N ARG A 382 -2.11 -8.12 -29.88
CA ARG A 382 -3.54 -7.88 -29.77
C ARG A 382 -3.83 -7.51 -28.30
N PRO A 383 -4.46 -6.36 -28.02
CA PRO A 383 -4.89 -6.03 -26.67
C PRO A 383 -5.75 -7.20 -26.17
N PHE A 384 -5.59 -7.54 -24.89
CA PHE A 384 -6.46 -8.56 -24.30
C PHE A 384 -7.89 -8.06 -24.44
N LYS A 385 -8.76 -8.85 -25.07
CA LYS A 385 -10.15 -8.44 -25.29
C LYS A 385 -10.93 -8.73 -24.02
N TRP A 386 -10.97 -7.73 -23.15
CA TRP A 386 -11.90 -7.67 -22.03
C TRP A 386 -13.33 -7.95 -22.51
N LYS A 387 -14.03 -8.82 -21.79
CA LYS A 387 -15.43 -9.18 -22.04
C LYS A 387 -16.31 -8.65 -20.92
N LEU A 388 -17.59 -8.46 -21.20
CA LEU A 388 -18.59 -8.15 -20.18
C LEU A 388 -18.51 -9.17 -19.02
N GLY A 389 -18.47 -8.70 -17.78
CA GLY A 389 -18.34 -9.51 -16.57
C GLY A 389 -16.92 -9.97 -16.24
N ASP A 390 -15.91 -9.65 -17.06
CA ASP A 390 -14.52 -9.86 -16.66
C ASP A 390 -14.20 -9.02 -15.42
N ARG A 391 -13.52 -9.62 -14.45
CA ARG A 391 -13.11 -8.96 -13.19
C ARG A 391 -11.60 -8.79 -13.09
N ALA A 392 -11.15 -7.92 -12.20
CA ALA A 392 -9.76 -7.75 -11.80
C ALA A 392 -9.66 -7.21 -10.37
N ILE A 393 -8.65 -7.63 -9.62
CA ILE A 393 -8.33 -7.02 -8.32
C ILE A 393 -7.65 -5.68 -8.58
N VAL A 394 -7.99 -4.65 -7.81
CA VAL A 394 -7.34 -3.35 -7.88
C VAL A 394 -6.33 -3.22 -6.76
N LEU A 395 -5.11 -2.82 -7.08
CA LEU A 395 -4.12 -2.34 -6.12
C LEU A 395 -4.03 -0.82 -6.26
N HIS A 396 -4.65 -0.09 -5.35
CA HIS A 396 -4.68 1.37 -5.36
C HIS A 396 -3.46 1.94 -4.64
N THR A 397 -2.85 2.98 -5.20
CA THR A 397 -2.01 3.88 -4.41
C THR A 397 -2.01 5.30 -4.97
N PHE A 398 -1.83 6.28 -4.08
CA PHE A 398 -1.66 7.67 -4.47
C PHE A 398 -0.38 8.27 -3.91
N GLY A 399 0.08 9.35 -4.55
CA GLY A 399 1.24 10.13 -4.15
C GLY A 399 0.90 11.40 -3.35
N GLY A 400 1.90 12.27 -3.29
CA GLY A 400 1.87 13.48 -2.50
C GLY A 400 1.48 14.74 -3.26
N ILE A 401 1.34 15.82 -2.49
CA ILE A 401 1.13 17.17 -2.99
C ILE A 401 2.41 17.99 -2.83
N GLY A 402 2.97 18.47 -3.93
CA GLY A 402 4.13 19.37 -3.97
C GLY A 402 3.74 20.78 -4.39
N GLY A 403 4.73 21.63 -4.69
CA GLY A 403 4.53 22.99 -5.21
C GLY A 403 4.62 24.05 -4.11
N ARG A 404 3.98 25.20 -4.32
CA ARG A 404 3.95 26.30 -3.32
C ARG A 404 3.23 25.89 -2.04
N LYS A 405 2.29 24.95 -2.15
CA LYS A 405 1.53 24.37 -1.04
C LYS A 405 1.91 22.91 -0.80
N ALA A 406 3.20 22.59 -0.91
CA ALA A 406 3.69 21.24 -0.68
C ALA A 406 3.36 20.76 0.74
N GLU A 407 2.96 19.49 0.86
CA GLU A 407 2.83 18.84 2.16
C GLU A 407 4.22 18.45 2.70
N ALA A 408 4.36 18.45 4.03
CA ALA A 408 5.60 18.03 4.66
C ALA A 408 5.81 16.52 4.46
N ALA A 409 6.98 16.13 3.96
CA ALA A 409 7.36 14.73 3.88
C ALA A 409 7.89 14.25 5.24
N LEU A 410 7.07 13.49 5.96
CA LEU A 410 7.46 12.92 7.24
C LEU A 410 8.63 11.94 7.04
N GLY A 411 9.76 12.19 7.69
CA GLY A 411 10.96 11.35 7.54
C GLY A 411 11.42 11.23 6.08
N TYR A 412 11.33 12.31 5.29
CA TYR A 412 11.69 12.31 3.88
C TYR A 412 10.96 11.25 3.05
N THR A 413 9.72 10.93 3.42
CA THR A 413 8.90 9.89 2.79
C THR A 413 7.55 10.46 2.37
N VAL A 414 7.16 10.22 1.12
CA VAL A 414 5.80 10.48 0.62
C VAL A 414 5.02 9.19 0.77
N THR A 415 4.31 9.06 1.89
CA THR A 415 3.66 7.81 2.30
C THR A 415 2.55 7.39 1.35
N GLY A 416 1.66 8.32 0.97
CA GLY A 416 0.48 8.00 0.19
C GLY A 416 -0.56 7.21 0.98
N HIS A 417 -1.39 6.45 0.27
CA HIS A 417 -2.35 5.48 0.80
C HIS A 417 -2.37 4.22 -0.06
N PHE A 418 -2.79 3.11 0.51
CA PHE A 418 -3.00 1.85 -0.20
C PHE A 418 -4.34 1.24 0.16
N SER A 419 -5.05 0.73 -0.84
CA SER A 419 -6.24 -0.08 -0.65
C SER A 419 -6.37 -1.11 -1.75
N TYR A 420 -7.15 -2.15 -1.46
CA TYR A 420 -7.64 -3.07 -2.48
C TYR A 420 -8.91 -2.53 -3.14
N GLY A 421 -9.27 -3.10 -4.27
CA GLY A 421 -10.52 -2.83 -4.96
C GLY A 421 -10.92 -3.99 -5.86
N LEU A 422 -12.09 -3.86 -6.48
CA LEU A 422 -12.55 -4.70 -7.57
C LEU A 422 -12.82 -3.82 -8.79
N ALA A 423 -12.36 -4.26 -9.95
CA ALA A 423 -12.80 -3.74 -11.22
C ALA A 423 -13.60 -4.80 -11.96
N GLU A 424 -14.71 -4.39 -12.56
CA GLU A 424 -15.55 -5.21 -13.41
C GLU A 424 -15.75 -4.53 -14.76
N VAL A 425 -15.76 -5.32 -15.83
CA VAL A 425 -16.08 -4.82 -17.16
C VAL A 425 -17.59 -4.81 -17.31
N VAL A 426 -18.16 -3.61 -17.37
CA VAL A 426 -19.60 -3.37 -17.51
C VAL A 426 -19.91 -2.76 -18.87
N ARG A 427 -21.19 -2.85 -19.29
CA ARG A 427 -21.70 -2.10 -20.44
C ARG A 427 -22.26 -0.77 -19.95
N GLU A 428 -21.71 0.32 -20.45
CA GLU A 428 -22.13 1.65 -20.06
C GLU A 428 -23.43 2.06 -20.80
N PRO A 429 -24.50 2.45 -20.10
CA PRO A 429 -25.81 2.72 -20.71
C PRO A 429 -25.87 3.85 -21.75
N LEU A 430 -25.16 4.97 -21.58
CA LEU A 430 -25.25 6.13 -22.49
C LEU A 430 -24.53 5.89 -23.83
N THR A 431 -23.44 5.13 -23.81
CA THR A 431 -22.54 4.89 -24.95
C THR A 431 -22.69 3.49 -25.53
N GLN A 432 -23.22 2.55 -24.74
CA GLN A 432 -23.21 1.10 -25.00
C GLN A 432 -21.81 0.50 -25.15
N GLU A 433 -20.75 1.24 -24.79
CA GLU A 433 -19.37 0.77 -24.80
C GLU A 433 -19.10 -0.11 -23.57
N LEU A 434 -18.14 -1.03 -23.69
CA LEU A 434 -17.60 -1.72 -22.51
C LEU A 434 -16.55 -0.83 -21.85
N GLN A 435 -16.60 -0.74 -20.52
CA GLN A 435 -15.66 0.03 -19.71
C GLN A 435 -15.40 -0.64 -18.35
N PHE A 436 -14.35 -0.21 -17.65
CA PHE A 436 -14.14 -0.61 -16.26
C PHE A 436 -15.08 0.17 -15.33
N ASP A 437 -15.89 -0.54 -14.54
CA ASP A 437 -16.42 -0.05 -13.27
C ASP A 437 -15.41 -0.40 -12.18
N VAL A 438 -14.94 0.60 -11.42
CA VAL A 438 -13.92 0.43 -10.38
C VAL A 438 -14.53 0.79 -9.03
N GLN A 439 -14.40 -0.13 -8.08
CA GLN A 439 -14.83 0.04 -6.70
C GLN A 439 -13.65 -0.25 -5.78
N TYR A 440 -13.45 0.61 -4.79
CA TYR A 440 -12.40 0.44 -3.79
C TYR A 440 -12.97 -0.21 -2.53
N GLN A 441 -12.22 -1.11 -1.90
CA GLN A 441 -12.45 -1.55 -0.52
C GLN A 441 -11.54 -0.73 0.40
N GLN A 442 -12.04 0.43 0.84
CA GLN A 442 -11.23 1.38 1.59
C GLN A 442 -11.15 0.98 3.06
N VAL A 443 -10.05 0.35 3.47
CA VAL A 443 -9.61 0.32 4.87
C VAL A 443 -8.94 1.66 5.15
N TYR A 444 -9.70 2.64 5.62
CA TYR A 444 -9.24 4.04 5.71
C TYR A 444 -9.42 4.59 7.11
N ALA A 445 -8.33 5.09 7.71
CA ALA A 445 -8.35 5.64 9.06
C ALA A 445 -9.21 6.91 9.16
N HIS A 446 -9.68 7.20 10.37
CA HIS A 446 -10.40 8.45 10.66
C HIS A 446 -9.55 9.65 10.26
N ASN A 447 -10.17 10.60 9.56
CA ASN A 447 -9.46 11.66 8.84
C ASN A 447 -10.27 12.96 8.82
N PRO A 448 -9.65 14.10 8.50
CA PRO A 448 -10.32 15.41 8.50
C PRO A 448 -11.39 15.57 7.42
N ASN A 449 -11.31 14.80 6.33
CA ASN A 449 -12.21 14.89 5.16
C ASN A 449 -13.49 14.07 5.32
N ALA A 450 -13.63 13.28 6.40
CA ALA A 450 -14.72 12.32 6.57
C ALA A 450 -14.83 11.28 5.44
N ILE A 451 -13.68 10.83 4.91
CA ILE A 451 -13.62 9.62 4.07
C ILE A 451 -13.94 8.42 4.97
N ILE A 452 -14.93 7.63 4.57
CA ILE A 452 -15.44 6.50 5.36
C ILE A 452 -14.74 5.21 4.91
N SER A 453 -14.40 4.36 5.89
CA SER A 453 -13.94 3.00 5.63
C SER A 453 -15.11 2.13 5.14
N GLY A 454 -15.00 1.55 3.94
CA GLY A 454 -16.09 0.82 3.31
C GLY A 454 -15.90 0.61 1.81
N THR A 455 -16.80 -0.16 1.20
CA THR A 455 -16.83 -0.31 -0.26
C THR A 455 -17.31 0.99 -0.89
N THR A 456 -16.58 1.54 -1.85
CA THR A 456 -16.90 2.84 -2.44
C THR A 456 -16.62 2.89 -3.94
N THR A 457 -17.49 3.58 -4.68
CA THR A 457 -17.31 3.77 -6.13
C THR A 457 -16.15 4.70 -6.44
N TRP A 458 -15.54 4.52 -7.62
CA TRP A 458 -14.48 5.43 -8.09
C TRP A 458 -14.90 6.91 -8.08
N PRO A 459 -16.10 7.30 -8.56
CA PRO A 459 -16.55 8.69 -8.48
C PRO A 459 -16.63 9.23 -7.05
N ASN A 460 -17.01 8.41 -6.06
CA ASN A 460 -17.10 8.87 -4.67
C ASN A 460 -15.73 9.08 -4.02
N TYR A 461 -14.78 8.16 -4.24
CA TYR A 461 -13.47 8.22 -3.59
C TYR A 461 -12.47 9.10 -4.33
N MET A 462 -12.46 9.03 -5.66
CA MET A 462 -11.53 9.79 -6.51
C MET A 462 -12.18 11.07 -7.02
N GLY A 463 -13.32 10.94 -7.69
CA GLY A 463 -13.91 12.02 -8.48
C GLY A 463 -14.70 13.07 -7.69
N ASN A 464 -15.01 12.81 -6.42
CA ASN A 464 -15.86 13.66 -5.60
C ASN A 464 -15.22 15.03 -5.41
N LEU A 465 -15.98 16.09 -5.68
CA LEU A 465 -15.46 17.44 -5.65
C LEU A 465 -15.13 17.89 -4.22
N GLN A 466 -15.91 17.45 -3.23
CA GLN A 466 -15.82 17.83 -1.82
C GLN A 466 -14.66 17.16 -1.06
N TRP A 467 -14.33 15.89 -1.34
CA TRP A 467 -13.28 15.17 -0.60
C TRP A 467 -12.43 14.22 -1.44
N GLY A 468 -12.71 14.12 -2.75
CA GLY A 468 -12.01 13.20 -3.65
C GLY A 468 -10.58 13.63 -3.94
N TRP A 469 -9.74 12.64 -4.28
CA TRP A 469 -8.30 12.86 -4.49
C TRP A 469 -7.90 13.24 -5.92
N LEU A 470 -8.82 13.18 -6.89
CA LEU A 470 -8.50 13.31 -8.32
C LEU A 470 -7.76 14.60 -8.67
N GLY A 471 -8.19 15.74 -8.12
CA GLY A 471 -7.64 17.07 -8.42
C GLY A 471 -6.36 17.41 -7.66
N THR A 472 -6.07 16.70 -6.57
CA THR A 472 -5.01 17.08 -5.62
C THR A 472 -3.84 16.11 -5.59
N ARG A 473 -4.04 14.83 -5.92
CA ARG A 473 -2.98 13.80 -5.84
C ARG A 473 -2.80 13.06 -7.16
N PRO A 474 -1.58 12.58 -7.47
CA PRO A 474 -1.39 11.60 -8.52
C PRO A 474 -1.73 10.20 -8.01
N VAL A 475 -2.34 9.36 -8.86
CA VAL A 475 -2.80 8.01 -8.51
C VAL A 475 -2.31 7.00 -9.53
N SER A 476 -2.09 5.78 -9.05
CA SER A 476 -1.90 4.59 -9.87
C SER A 476 -2.79 3.47 -9.32
N ASP A 477 -3.82 3.09 -10.08
CA ASP A 477 -4.59 1.87 -9.83
C ASP A 477 -4.03 0.75 -10.73
N VAL A 478 -3.67 -0.38 -10.14
CA VAL A 478 -3.20 -1.56 -10.90
C VAL A 478 -4.32 -2.61 -10.92
N LEU A 479 -4.92 -2.82 -12.08
CA LEU A 479 -5.90 -3.89 -12.28
C LEU A 479 -5.16 -5.20 -12.58
N VAL A 480 -5.25 -6.15 -11.65
CA VAL A 480 -4.63 -7.47 -11.72
C VAL A 480 -5.65 -8.45 -12.28
N LYS A 481 -5.42 -8.91 -13.51
CA LYS A 481 -6.21 -9.99 -14.11
C LYS A 481 -5.48 -11.33 -13.91
N PHE A 482 -6.01 -12.16 -13.02
CA PHE A 482 -5.45 -13.46 -12.67
C PHE A 482 -6.54 -14.49 -12.32
N ASP A 483 -6.89 -15.33 -13.30
CA ASP A 483 -8.00 -16.30 -13.21
C ASP A 483 -7.92 -17.27 -12.02
N PRO A 484 -6.74 -17.70 -11.50
CA PRO A 484 -6.68 -18.50 -10.28
C PRO A 484 -7.31 -17.85 -9.05
N VAL A 485 -7.41 -16.52 -9.01
CA VAL A 485 -8.08 -15.80 -7.92
C VAL A 485 -9.50 -15.37 -8.30
N LEU A 486 -9.74 -15.03 -9.56
CA LEU A 486 -10.98 -14.36 -10.00
C LEU A 486 -12.14 -15.29 -10.35
N ARG A 487 -11.85 -16.59 -10.56
CA ARG A 487 -12.85 -17.60 -10.94
C ARG A 487 -13.04 -18.59 -9.79
N ASP A 488 -14.29 -18.96 -9.55
CA ASP A 488 -14.65 -19.95 -8.54
C ASP A 488 -14.21 -21.37 -8.95
N TYR A 489 -14.09 -22.25 -7.96
CA TYR A 489 -13.72 -23.67 -8.13
C TYR A 489 -14.89 -24.54 -7.68
N GLY A 490 -15.32 -25.48 -8.53
CA GLY A 490 -16.35 -26.45 -8.19
C GLY A 490 -15.75 -27.83 -7.89
N PHE A 491 -15.69 -28.22 -6.62
CA PHE A 491 -15.15 -29.51 -6.18
C PHE A 491 -16.28 -30.39 -5.65
N GLY A 492 -16.85 -31.22 -6.53
CA GLY A 492 -17.80 -32.28 -6.12
C GLY A 492 -19.07 -31.72 -5.48
N GLY A 493 -19.60 -30.62 -6.04
CA GLY A 493 -20.77 -29.90 -5.51
C GLY A 493 -20.44 -28.77 -4.54
N ILE A 494 -19.19 -28.67 -4.06
CA ILE A 494 -18.74 -27.59 -3.18
C ILE A 494 -18.09 -26.48 -4.01
N THR A 495 -18.57 -25.24 -3.84
CA THR A 495 -17.99 -24.07 -4.50
C THR A 495 -17.00 -23.37 -3.56
N LEU A 496 -15.76 -23.20 -4.02
CA LEU A 496 -14.73 -22.40 -3.35
C LEU A 496 -14.49 -21.13 -4.16
N SER A 497 -14.70 -19.96 -3.56
CA SER A 497 -14.56 -18.66 -4.23
C SER A 497 -13.50 -17.78 -3.54
N PRO A 498 -12.25 -17.71 -4.05
CA PRO A 498 -11.20 -16.93 -3.42
C PRO A 498 -11.51 -15.43 -3.41
N LEU A 499 -12.12 -14.91 -4.47
CA LEU A 499 -12.45 -13.50 -4.57
C LEU A 499 -13.55 -13.11 -3.56
N ARG A 500 -14.59 -13.95 -3.41
CA ARG A 500 -15.67 -13.69 -2.44
C ARG A 500 -15.13 -13.71 -1.01
N GLU A 501 -14.30 -14.69 -0.68
CA GLU A 501 -13.63 -14.76 0.63
C GLU A 501 -12.80 -13.49 0.88
N PHE A 502 -12.00 -13.07 -0.11
CA PHE A 502 -11.19 -11.87 0.03
C PHE A 502 -12.03 -10.60 0.27
N GLN A 503 -13.15 -10.46 -0.44
CA GLN A 503 -14.07 -9.35 -0.23
C GLN A 503 -14.70 -9.39 1.16
N GLN A 504 -15.08 -10.56 1.68
CA GLN A 504 -15.62 -10.72 3.03
C GLN A 504 -14.60 -10.32 4.10
N GLN A 505 -13.35 -10.76 3.97
CA GLN A 505 -12.28 -10.38 4.92
C GLN A 505 -11.99 -8.88 4.89
N LEU A 506 -12.04 -8.25 3.71
CA LEU A 506 -11.95 -6.80 3.59
C LEU A 506 -13.15 -6.09 4.23
N GLN A 507 -14.38 -6.60 4.05
CA GLN A 507 -15.59 -6.04 4.68
C GLN A 507 -15.52 -6.09 6.20
N VAL A 508 -14.98 -7.17 6.77
CA VAL A 508 -14.74 -7.25 8.21
C VAL A 508 -13.76 -6.17 8.65
N MET A 509 -12.62 -6.04 7.96
CA MET A 509 -11.63 -5.01 8.29
C MET A 509 -12.20 -3.59 8.16
N MET A 510 -13.00 -3.34 7.12
CA MET A 510 -13.62 -2.03 6.89
C MET A 510 -14.60 -1.65 8.00
N ALA A 511 -15.46 -2.57 8.43
CA ALA A 511 -16.40 -2.37 9.53
C ALA A 511 -15.68 -2.09 10.86
N ARG A 512 -14.65 -2.89 11.17
CA ARG A 512 -13.76 -2.68 12.33
C ARG A 512 -13.15 -1.28 12.35
N TYR A 513 -12.69 -0.80 11.20
CA TYR A 513 -12.11 0.53 11.04
C TYR A 513 -13.11 1.67 11.29
N ARG A 514 -14.40 1.51 10.93
CA ARG A 514 -15.42 2.55 11.13
C ARG A 514 -15.66 2.87 12.60
N VAL A 515 -15.52 1.89 13.49
CA VAL A 515 -15.74 2.06 14.94
C VAL A 515 -14.47 1.89 15.77
N GLY A 516 -13.31 1.65 15.12
CA GLY A 516 -12.03 1.44 15.80
C GLY A 516 -12.06 0.29 16.80
N ASP A 517 -12.62 -0.86 16.42
CA ASP A 517 -12.82 -2.01 17.31
C ASP A 517 -13.55 -1.62 18.62
N GLY A 518 -14.61 -0.80 18.50
CA GLY A 518 -15.41 -0.30 19.63
C GLY A 518 -14.84 0.91 20.36
N THR A 519 -13.59 1.30 20.11
CA THR A 519 -12.97 2.47 20.78
C THR A 519 -13.38 3.82 20.20
N GLY A 520 -14.09 3.82 19.06
CA GLY A 520 -14.44 5.00 18.27
C GLY A 520 -13.32 5.55 17.40
N SER A 521 -12.14 4.92 17.36
CA SER A 521 -10.97 5.46 16.66
C SER A 521 -10.04 4.42 16.07
N ALA A 522 -10.02 4.36 14.73
CA ALA A 522 -8.92 3.81 13.94
C ALA A 522 -8.00 4.94 13.45
N THR A 523 -6.76 4.99 13.93
CA THR A 523 -5.75 6.01 13.57
C THR A 523 -4.42 5.36 13.18
N VAL A 524 -3.72 5.96 12.22
CA VAL A 524 -2.41 5.48 11.76
C VAL A 524 -1.34 5.80 12.82
N THR A 525 -0.50 4.81 13.11
CA THR A 525 0.67 4.90 14.00
C THR A 525 1.87 4.21 13.36
N PRO A 526 3.08 4.31 13.94
CA PRO A 526 4.20 3.49 13.49
C PRO A 526 3.96 1.97 13.56
N ALA A 527 2.99 1.49 14.35
CA ALA A 527 2.66 0.07 14.50
C ALA A 527 1.39 -0.38 13.74
N THR A 528 0.54 0.57 13.35
CA THR A 528 -0.76 0.34 12.69
C THR A 528 -0.93 1.26 11.49
N SER A 529 -1.15 0.70 10.30
CA SER A 529 -1.36 1.47 9.09
C SER A 529 -2.39 0.80 8.18
N CYS A 530 -3.11 1.61 7.40
CA CYS A 530 -4.15 1.13 6.49
C CYS A 530 -3.64 0.05 5.53
N VAL A 531 -2.38 0.14 5.11
CA VAL A 531 -1.75 -0.83 4.22
C VAL A 531 -1.46 -2.16 4.92
N GLN A 532 -1.02 -2.15 6.18
CA GLN A 532 -0.82 -3.37 6.96
C GLN A 532 -2.16 -4.09 7.16
N ASP A 533 -3.20 -3.37 7.56
CA ASP A 533 -4.48 -3.97 7.90
C ASP A 533 -5.25 -4.43 6.64
N SER A 534 -5.08 -3.73 5.52
CA SER A 534 -5.52 -4.24 4.21
C SER A 534 -4.84 -5.57 3.86
N ASN A 535 -3.52 -5.70 4.13
CA ASN A 535 -2.77 -6.92 3.89
C ASN A 535 -3.06 -8.03 4.91
N GLN A 536 -3.50 -7.67 6.13
CA GLN A 536 -4.01 -8.62 7.11
C GLN A 536 -5.27 -9.32 6.59
N ALA A 537 -6.18 -8.60 5.91
CA ALA A 537 -7.35 -9.22 5.28
C ALA A 537 -6.94 -10.24 4.19
N LEU A 538 -5.92 -9.92 3.39
CA LEU A 538 -5.35 -10.86 2.42
C LEU A 538 -4.74 -12.09 3.10
N TYR A 539 -4.02 -11.91 4.21
CA TYR A 539 -3.48 -13.03 4.98
C TYR A 539 -4.59 -13.92 5.56
N ALA A 540 -5.61 -13.32 6.16
CA ALA A 540 -6.77 -14.03 6.71
C ALA A 540 -7.49 -14.85 5.62
N THR A 541 -7.64 -14.29 4.42
CA THR A 541 -8.20 -14.97 3.25
C THR A 541 -7.43 -16.25 2.92
N ILE A 542 -6.10 -16.17 2.88
CA ILE A 542 -5.25 -17.33 2.56
C ILE A 542 -5.42 -18.42 3.62
N LEU A 543 -5.42 -18.06 4.90
CA LEU A 543 -5.62 -19.01 5.98
C LEU A 543 -7.01 -19.66 5.94
N HIS A 544 -8.06 -18.88 5.72
CA HIS A 544 -9.43 -19.39 5.66
C HIS A 544 -9.60 -20.40 4.52
N ILE A 545 -9.12 -20.06 3.31
CA ILE A 545 -9.16 -20.96 2.14
C ILE A 545 -8.36 -22.25 2.42
N LYS A 546 -7.16 -22.14 2.99
CA LYS A 546 -6.35 -23.32 3.36
C LYS A 546 -7.10 -24.22 4.34
N GLN A 547 -7.70 -23.63 5.38
CA GLN A 547 -8.48 -24.35 6.36
C GLN A 547 -9.67 -25.05 5.69
N GLN A 548 -10.50 -24.32 4.94
CA GLN A 548 -11.66 -24.86 4.22
C GLN A 548 -11.27 -26.03 3.32
N VAL A 549 -10.18 -25.91 2.57
CA VAL A 549 -9.67 -26.97 1.69
C VAL A 549 -9.22 -28.18 2.51
N SER A 550 -8.50 -27.99 3.61
CA SER A 550 -7.98 -29.07 4.46
C SER A 550 -9.07 -29.79 5.27
N SER A 551 -10.11 -29.07 5.70
CA SER A 551 -11.19 -29.58 6.54
C SER A 551 -12.34 -30.19 5.76
N THR A 552 -12.31 -30.14 4.42
CA THR A 552 -13.38 -30.61 3.55
C THR A 552 -12.91 -31.83 2.73
N PRO A 553 -13.22 -33.08 3.16
CA PRO A 553 -12.74 -34.30 2.50
C PRO A 553 -13.13 -34.40 1.02
N VAL A 554 -14.29 -33.86 0.64
CA VAL A 554 -14.77 -33.86 -0.76
C VAL A 554 -13.81 -33.11 -1.69
N ILE A 555 -13.25 -31.98 -1.24
CA ILE A 555 -12.26 -31.21 -2.01
C ILE A 555 -10.99 -32.03 -2.21
N GLN A 556 -10.48 -32.65 -1.14
CA GLN A 556 -9.27 -33.48 -1.19
C GLN A 556 -9.43 -34.68 -2.12
N SER A 557 -10.54 -35.41 -1.98
CA SER A 557 -10.86 -36.55 -2.84
C SER A 557 -10.99 -36.15 -4.31
N TRP A 558 -11.61 -35.00 -4.59
CA TRP A 558 -11.69 -34.47 -5.95
C TRP A 558 -10.29 -34.27 -6.53
N LEU A 559 -9.46 -33.48 -5.84
CA LEU A 559 -8.11 -33.10 -6.29
C LEU A 559 -7.23 -34.32 -6.56
N ALA A 560 -7.34 -35.36 -5.72
CA ALA A 560 -6.65 -36.63 -5.90
C ALA A 560 -7.16 -37.41 -7.12
N ALA A 561 -8.48 -37.43 -7.35
CA ALA A 561 -9.11 -38.17 -8.43
C ALA A 561 -8.89 -37.54 -9.83
N HIS A 562 -8.71 -36.22 -9.92
CA HIS A 562 -8.45 -35.57 -11.22
C HIS A 562 -7.25 -34.60 -11.18
N PRO A 563 -6.01 -35.14 -11.13
CA PRO A 563 -4.80 -34.34 -11.00
C PRO A 563 -4.45 -33.49 -12.24
N LYS A 564 -5.01 -33.82 -13.41
CA LYS A 564 -4.74 -33.14 -14.70
C LYS A 564 -5.88 -32.24 -15.18
N ASP A 565 -6.95 -32.13 -14.40
CA ASP A 565 -8.06 -31.24 -14.75
C ASP A 565 -7.62 -29.77 -14.75
N GLU A 566 -8.17 -28.97 -15.67
CA GLU A 566 -7.85 -27.53 -15.79
C GLU A 566 -8.06 -26.80 -14.46
N GLN A 567 -9.12 -27.14 -13.73
CA GLN A 567 -9.41 -26.55 -12.43
C GLN A 567 -8.37 -26.94 -11.38
N THR A 568 -7.90 -28.19 -11.36
CA THR A 568 -6.84 -28.63 -10.45
C THR A 568 -5.53 -27.92 -10.74
N LEU A 569 -5.15 -27.78 -12.01
CA LEU A 569 -3.94 -27.07 -12.42
C LEU A 569 -4.02 -25.58 -12.04
N ARG A 570 -5.18 -24.95 -12.26
CA ARG A 570 -5.45 -23.57 -11.83
C ARG A 570 -5.40 -23.42 -10.31
N PHE A 571 -5.93 -24.40 -9.57
CA PHE A 571 -5.88 -24.41 -8.11
C PHE A 571 -4.44 -24.55 -7.60
N GLN A 572 -3.61 -25.35 -8.26
CA GLN A 572 -2.17 -25.43 -7.95
C GLN A 572 -1.46 -24.08 -8.13
N GLN A 573 -1.84 -23.29 -9.15
CA GLN A 573 -1.34 -21.92 -9.29
C GLN A 573 -1.78 -21.01 -8.14
N LEU A 574 -3.04 -21.12 -7.69
CA LEU A 574 -3.53 -20.40 -6.51
C LEU A 574 -2.74 -20.78 -5.25
N VAL A 575 -2.48 -22.08 -5.04
CA VAL A 575 -1.66 -22.57 -3.90
C VAL A 575 -0.23 -22.03 -3.98
N SER A 576 0.36 -22.00 -5.17
CA SER A 576 1.70 -21.44 -5.38
C SER A 576 1.73 -19.93 -5.07
N LEU A 577 0.74 -19.18 -5.56
CA LEU A 577 0.60 -17.76 -5.26
C LEU A 577 0.43 -17.53 -3.76
N ALA A 578 -0.44 -18.30 -3.10
CA ALA A 578 -0.70 -18.19 -1.67
C ALA A 578 0.57 -18.39 -0.83
N LYS A 579 1.39 -19.39 -1.19
CA LYS A 579 2.68 -19.63 -0.53
C LYS A 579 3.62 -18.44 -0.66
N ASP A 580 3.73 -17.85 -1.84
CA ASP A 580 4.62 -16.70 -2.06
C ASP A 580 4.08 -15.42 -1.43
N LEU A 581 2.75 -15.23 -1.41
CA LEU A 581 2.10 -14.12 -0.70
C LEU A 581 2.39 -14.19 0.80
N GLU A 582 2.23 -15.36 1.43
CA GLU A 582 2.54 -15.53 2.87
C GLU A 582 4.00 -15.17 3.18
N GLN A 583 4.94 -15.63 2.35
CA GLN A 583 6.36 -15.29 2.51
C GLN A 583 6.62 -13.78 2.38
N ARG A 584 5.83 -13.06 1.58
CA ARG A 584 5.94 -11.61 1.40
C ARG A 584 5.29 -10.83 2.55
N LEU A 585 4.17 -11.31 3.05
CA LEU A 585 3.43 -10.72 4.16
C LEU A 585 4.17 -10.91 5.50
N ILE A 586 4.95 -11.99 5.64
CA ILE A 586 5.70 -12.36 6.85
C ILE A 586 7.20 -12.57 6.50
N PRO A 587 7.95 -11.52 6.12
CA PRO A 587 9.29 -11.66 5.52
C PRO A 587 10.34 -12.27 6.46
N LEU A 588 10.17 -12.16 7.78
CA LEU A 588 11.04 -12.76 8.79
C LEU A 588 10.52 -14.10 9.33
N GLY A 589 9.39 -14.61 8.82
CA GLY A 589 8.70 -15.78 9.38
C GLY A 589 8.06 -15.54 10.76
N ILE A 590 8.18 -14.32 11.32
CA ILE A 590 7.59 -13.92 12.59
C ILE A 590 6.21 -13.30 12.32
N LEU A 591 5.16 -14.08 12.56
CA LEU A 591 3.78 -13.60 12.49
C LEU A 591 3.50 -12.67 13.68
N ARG A 592 2.89 -11.51 13.43
CA ARG A 592 2.45 -10.62 14.51
C ARG A 592 1.35 -11.32 15.33
N SER A 593 1.40 -11.20 16.65
CA SER A 593 0.44 -11.85 17.56
C SER A 593 -1.00 -11.38 17.33
N ASP A 594 -1.21 -10.09 17.04
CA ASP A 594 -2.52 -9.52 16.73
C ASP A 594 -3.07 -10.03 15.39
N TRP A 595 -2.21 -10.29 14.40
CA TRP A 595 -2.63 -10.91 13.15
C TRP A 595 -3.07 -12.36 13.33
N GLN A 596 -2.33 -13.12 14.13
CA GLN A 596 -2.68 -14.51 14.45
C GLN A 596 -4.02 -14.59 15.18
N GLN A 597 -4.20 -13.78 16.23
CA GLN A 597 -5.42 -13.79 17.04
C GLN A 597 -6.64 -13.33 16.25
N ASN A 598 -6.52 -12.27 15.45
CA ASN A 598 -7.63 -11.82 14.62
C ASN A 598 -7.98 -12.86 13.53
N ALA A 599 -6.97 -13.55 12.97
CA ALA A 599 -7.21 -14.62 12.00
C ALA A 599 -7.94 -15.82 12.62
N THR A 600 -7.68 -16.17 13.89
CA THR A 600 -8.41 -17.27 14.57
C THR A 600 -9.85 -16.88 14.92
N VAL A 601 -10.10 -15.61 15.27
CA VAL A 601 -11.46 -15.06 15.41
C VAL A 601 -12.21 -15.15 14.08
N LEU A 602 -11.59 -14.74 12.97
CA LEU A 602 -12.17 -14.82 11.62
C LEU A 602 -12.38 -16.26 11.14
N ALA A 603 -11.52 -17.19 11.56
CA ALA A 603 -11.65 -18.61 11.29
C ALA A 603 -12.69 -19.32 12.18
N GLY A 604 -13.30 -18.62 13.15
CA GLY A 604 -14.27 -19.19 14.08
C GLY A 604 -13.71 -20.25 15.02
N THR A 605 -12.38 -20.27 15.22
CA THR A 605 -11.68 -21.29 16.04
C THR A 605 -11.40 -20.82 17.46
N ASN A 606 -11.75 -19.58 17.81
CA ASN A 606 -11.54 -19.00 19.13
C ASN A 606 -12.85 -18.92 19.93
N SER A 607 -12.78 -19.24 21.23
CA SER A 607 -13.90 -19.20 22.18
C SER A 607 -14.07 -17.86 22.89
N GLN A 608 -13.17 -16.89 22.66
CA GLN A 608 -13.30 -15.49 23.09
C GLN A 608 -13.31 -14.57 21.84
N PRO A 609 -14.34 -13.73 21.63
CA PRO A 609 -14.60 -13.06 20.35
C PRO A 609 -13.83 -11.76 20.09
N ASP A 610 -12.99 -11.32 21.03
CA ASP A 610 -12.42 -9.97 20.96
C ASP A 610 -11.23 -9.87 20.00
N PHE A 611 -11.33 -8.96 19.03
CA PHE A 611 -10.22 -8.57 18.17
C PHE A 611 -9.15 -7.80 18.95
N THR A 612 -7.89 -7.95 18.57
CA THR A 612 -6.76 -7.22 19.16
C THR A 612 -5.98 -6.42 18.13
N SER A 613 -5.33 -5.35 18.59
CA SER A 613 -4.40 -4.55 17.79
C SER A 613 -3.07 -4.41 18.55
N SER A 614 -1.96 -4.74 17.89
CA SER A 614 -0.64 -4.58 18.49
C SER A 614 -0.26 -3.10 18.54
N ARG A 615 0.29 -2.70 19.69
CA ARG A 615 0.78 -1.35 19.95
C ARG A 615 2.30 -1.28 20.01
N ASP A 616 2.97 -2.40 19.78
CA ASP A 616 4.42 -2.51 19.84
C ASP A 616 5.05 -1.96 18.55
N PRO A 617 5.90 -0.91 18.62
CA PRO A 617 6.65 -0.43 17.47
C PRO A 617 7.51 -1.51 16.78
N LEU A 618 7.95 -2.54 17.52
CA LEU A 618 8.70 -3.66 16.96
C LEU A 618 7.86 -4.51 15.99
N ALA A 619 6.53 -4.51 16.11
CA ALA A 619 5.63 -5.16 15.17
C ALA A 619 5.65 -4.50 13.77
N GLY A 620 6.04 -3.23 13.69
CA GLY A 620 6.29 -2.58 12.41
C GLY A 620 7.54 -3.14 11.71
N LEU A 621 8.62 -3.39 12.46
CA LEU A 621 9.87 -3.92 11.90
C LEU A 621 9.72 -5.32 11.29
N THR A 622 8.82 -6.16 11.83
CA THR A 622 8.57 -7.50 11.29
C THR A 622 7.71 -7.50 10.02
N SER A 623 7.03 -6.39 9.70
CA SER A 623 6.11 -6.24 8.56
C SER A 623 6.50 -5.08 7.62
N TRP A 624 7.76 -4.64 7.66
CA TRP A 624 8.24 -3.44 6.95
C TRP A 624 7.91 -3.41 5.44
N ARG A 625 7.85 -4.58 4.76
CA ARG A 625 7.50 -4.69 3.33
C ARG A 625 6.05 -4.33 3.03
N THR A 626 5.16 -4.44 4.01
CA THR A 626 3.72 -4.16 3.89
C THR A 626 3.31 -2.90 4.65
N MET A 627 4.28 -2.11 5.14
CA MET A 627 4.03 -0.85 5.88
C MET A 627 3.96 0.40 5.02
N ILE A 628 4.60 0.39 3.84
CA ILE A 628 4.67 1.57 2.98
C ILE A 628 3.78 1.33 1.74
N PRO A 629 2.76 2.18 1.49
CA PRO A 629 1.83 2.01 0.38
C PRO A 629 2.48 1.73 -0.97
N ARG A 630 3.50 2.51 -1.35
CA ARG A 630 4.22 2.31 -2.61
C ARG A 630 4.89 0.95 -2.69
N GLN A 631 5.51 0.52 -1.60
CA GLN A 631 6.24 -0.75 -1.56
C GLN A 631 5.27 -1.93 -1.62
N ALA A 632 4.16 -1.87 -0.89
CA ALA A 632 3.13 -2.91 -0.93
C ALA A 632 2.53 -3.08 -2.34
N GLN A 633 2.16 -1.97 -3.02
CA GLN A 633 1.66 -2.04 -4.39
C GLN A 633 2.69 -2.68 -5.34
N ASP A 634 3.94 -2.21 -5.32
CA ASP A 634 4.98 -2.68 -6.24
C ASP A 634 5.29 -4.17 -6.00
N GLU A 635 5.44 -4.60 -4.74
CA GLU A 635 5.72 -6.01 -4.39
C GLU A 635 4.59 -6.95 -4.82
N LEU A 636 3.33 -6.58 -4.55
CA LEU A 636 2.17 -7.38 -4.95
C LEU A 636 2.04 -7.42 -6.48
N ALA A 637 2.18 -6.28 -7.17
CA ALA A 637 2.16 -6.24 -8.62
C ALA A 637 3.27 -7.09 -9.24
N ASN A 638 4.50 -7.01 -8.71
CA ASN A 638 5.63 -7.83 -9.15
C ASN A 638 5.34 -9.32 -8.95
N LEU A 639 4.78 -9.71 -7.80
CA LEU A 639 4.44 -11.10 -7.51
C LEU A 639 3.37 -11.63 -8.47
N PHE A 640 2.28 -10.90 -8.67
CA PHE A 640 1.24 -11.28 -9.63
C PHE A 640 1.80 -11.40 -11.05
N LEU A 641 2.67 -10.49 -11.47
CA LEU A 641 3.33 -10.58 -12.77
C LEU A 641 4.18 -11.85 -12.90
N GLN A 642 4.93 -12.23 -11.85
CA GLN A 642 5.73 -13.47 -11.82
C GLN A 642 4.86 -14.73 -11.93
N HIS A 643 3.66 -14.71 -11.37
CA HIS A 643 2.67 -15.77 -11.49
C HIS A 643 1.92 -15.78 -12.83
N GLY A 644 2.29 -14.89 -13.77
CA GLY A 644 1.69 -14.84 -15.10
C GLY A 644 0.44 -13.97 -15.20
N ALA A 645 0.13 -13.15 -14.18
CA ALA A 645 -0.97 -12.20 -14.26
C ALA A 645 -0.69 -11.09 -15.29
N GLN A 646 -1.77 -10.56 -15.84
CA GLN A 646 -1.72 -9.33 -16.64
C GLN A 646 -2.06 -8.14 -15.76
N LEU A 647 -1.29 -7.07 -15.89
CA LEU A 647 -1.46 -5.87 -15.08
C LEU A 647 -1.86 -4.69 -15.95
N TRP A 648 -2.93 -3.99 -15.59
CA TRP A 648 -3.38 -2.80 -16.28
C TRP A 648 -3.31 -1.60 -15.35
N PHE A 649 -2.41 -0.66 -15.64
CA PHE A 649 -2.21 0.54 -14.85
C PHE A 649 -3.13 1.65 -15.34
N LEU A 650 -3.93 2.20 -14.44
CA LEU A 650 -4.71 3.41 -14.64
C LEU A 650 -4.07 4.53 -13.81
N ARG A 651 -3.49 5.53 -14.49
CA ARG A 651 -2.85 6.66 -13.83
C ARG A 651 -3.61 7.95 -14.06
N THR A 652 -3.71 8.75 -13.00
CA THR A 652 -4.15 10.13 -13.03
C THR A 652 -3.07 10.99 -12.36
N ASN A 653 -2.87 12.22 -12.81
CA ASN A 653 -1.91 13.14 -12.20
C ASN A 653 -2.58 14.50 -11.97
N GLN A 654 -3.27 14.70 -10.83
CA GLN A 654 -3.98 15.96 -10.54
C GLN A 654 -4.86 16.41 -11.71
N VAL A 655 -5.97 15.69 -11.89
CA VAL A 655 -6.88 15.80 -13.02
C VAL A 655 -8.17 16.53 -12.62
N GLY A 656 -8.80 17.23 -13.55
CA GLY A 656 -9.94 18.12 -13.30
C GLY A 656 -9.57 19.54 -13.71
N GLY A 657 -10.02 20.55 -12.96
CA GLY A 657 -9.53 21.91 -13.13
C GLY A 657 -8.10 22.12 -12.61
N TRP A 658 -7.49 23.21 -13.05
CA TRP A 658 -6.09 23.53 -12.87
C TRP A 658 -5.86 24.38 -11.62
N ASN A 659 -5.06 23.86 -10.68
CA ASN A 659 -4.55 24.62 -9.55
C ASN A 659 -3.04 24.88 -9.70
N PRO A 660 -2.58 26.13 -9.94
CA PRO A 660 -1.16 26.42 -10.16
C PRO A 660 -0.29 26.33 -8.89
N ASP A 661 -0.88 26.27 -7.69
CA ASP A 661 -0.12 26.24 -6.43
C ASP A 661 0.44 24.86 -6.07
N ILE A 662 -0.09 23.81 -6.69
CA ILE A 662 0.27 22.43 -6.38
C ILE A 662 0.88 21.72 -7.58
N VAL A 663 1.75 20.76 -7.34
CA VAL A 663 2.25 19.82 -8.36
C VAL A 663 2.17 18.40 -7.83
N PRO A 664 1.99 17.38 -8.69
CA PRO A 664 1.87 16.01 -8.23
C PRO A 664 3.25 15.44 -7.86
N VAL A 665 3.35 14.76 -6.71
CA VAL A 665 4.58 14.11 -6.24
C VAL A 665 4.37 12.60 -6.17
N ALA A 666 5.33 11.81 -6.66
CA ALA A 666 5.24 10.35 -6.57
C ALA A 666 5.25 9.87 -5.11
N PRO A 667 4.50 8.80 -4.76
CA PRO A 667 4.70 8.11 -3.50
C PRO A 667 6.06 7.41 -3.51
N THR A 668 6.72 7.39 -2.35
CA THR A 668 8.09 6.87 -2.22
C THR A 668 8.15 5.70 -1.24
N ALA A 669 9.16 4.86 -1.40
CA ALA A 669 9.60 3.99 -0.31
C ALA A 669 10.17 4.84 0.85
N LEU A 670 10.48 4.20 1.97
CA LEU A 670 11.04 4.86 3.16
C LEU A 670 12.33 5.63 2.80
N LEU A 671 12.46 6.86 3.30
CA LEU A 671 13.55 7.81 3.03
C LEU A 671 13.70 8.19 1.54
N GLY A 672 12.66 8.01 0.72
CA GLY A 672 12.75 8.16 -0.73
C GLY A 672 12.92 9.59 -1.25
N GLN A 673 12.71 10.63 -0.44
CA GLN A 673 13.07 12.00 -0.81
C GLN A 673 14.51 12.38 -0.45
N LEU A 674 15.21 11.58 0.35
CA LEU A 674 16.61 11.81 0.67
C LEU A 674 17.48 11.45 -0.55
N THR A 675 17.63 12.43 -1.44
CA THR A 675 18.40 12.30 -2.68
C THR A 675 19.77 12.96 -2.54
N VAL A 676 20.77 12.43 -3.25
CA VAL A 676 22.12 13.00 -3.26
C VAL A 676 22.15 14.11 -4.31
N PRO A 677 22.70 15.31 -4.02
CA PRO A 677 22.57 16.50 -4.88
C PRO A 677 22.97 16.30 -6.35
N VAL A 678 23.96 15.43 -6.61
CA VAL A 678 24.52 15.21 -7.95
C VAL A 678 23.69 14.23 -8.78
N ALA A 679 23.17 13.16 -8.17
CA ALA A 679 22.51 12.07 -8.89
C ALA A 679 20.98 12.17 -8.88
N LYS A 680 20.39 13.00 -8.00
CA LYS A 680 18.93 13.03 -7.71
C LYS A 680 18.33 11.63 -7.48
N ALA A 681 19.16 10.68 -7.06
CA ALA A 681 18.78 9.29 -6.80
C ALA A 681 18.57 9.11 -5.29
N PRO A 682 17.53 8.37 -4.86
CA PRO A 682 17.22 8.15 -3.45
C PRO A 682 18.13 7.05 -2.87
N ILE A 683 19.44 7.31 -2.80
CA ILE A 683 20.44 6.31 -2.44
C ILE A 683 20.16 5.69 -1.08
N ALA A 684 19.75 6.48 -0.08
CA ALA A 684 19.41 5.96 1.25
C ALA A 684 18.28 4.92 1.19
N SER A 685 17.21 5.21 0.44
CA SER A 685 16.09 4.28 0.24
C SER A 685 16.50 3.03 -0.53
N ILE A 686 17.35 3.19 -1.56
CA ILE A 686 17.87 2.06 -2.34
C ILE A 686 18.72 1.14 -1.47
N LEU A 687 19.66 1.70 -0.71
CA LEU A 687 20.54 0.92 0.18
C LEU A 687 19.75 0.24 1.28
N LEU A 688 18.80 0.94 1.91
CA LEU A 688 17.93 0.37 2.93
C LEU A 688 17.14 -0.81 2.35
N ASN A 689 16.50 -0.65 1.18
CA ASN A 689 15.76 -1.73 0.53
C ASN A 689 16.65 -2.92 0.16
N ARG A 690 17.90 -2.69 -0.26
CA ARG A 690 18.86 -3.78 -0.53
C ARG A 690 19.18 -4.57 0.74
N VAL A 691 19.50 -3.88 1.84
CA VAL A 691 19.79 -4.51 3.12
C VAL A 691 18.58 -5.29 3.62
N LEU A 692 17.43 -4.64 3.74
CA LEU A 692 16.23 -5.27 4.26
C LEU A 692 15.79 -6.44 3.37
N SER A 693 15.99 -6.36 2.06
CA SER A 693 15.67 -7.47 1.17
C SER A 693 16.63 -8.65 1.29
N ALA A 694 17.92 -8.39 1.50
CA ALA A 694 18.92 -9.43 1.68
C ALA A 694 18.85 -10.15 3.03
N LEU A 695 18.19 -9.55 4.03
CA LEU A 695 17.95 -10.18 5.34
C LEU A 695 16.93 -11.32 5.28
N ASN A 696 16.20 -11.46 4.18
CA ASN A 696 15.30 -12.58 4.00
C ASN A 696 16.08 -13.91 3.99
N PRO A 697 15.64 -14.92 4.76
CA PRO A 697 16.23 -16.25 4.68
C PRO A 697 15.95 -16.86 3.30
N SER A 698 16.94 -17.58 2.77
CA SER A 698 16.76 -18.36 1.55
C SER A 698 15.92 -19.60 1.81
N ASP A 699 15.17 -20.02 0.79
CA ASP A 699 14.46 -21.31 0.81
C ASP A 699 15.42 -22.51 0.72
N LEU A 700 14.87 -23.71 0.88
CA LEU A 700 15.65 -24.96 0.84
C LEU A 700 16.43 -25.13 -0.48
N ARG A 701 15.81 -24.74 -1.61
CA ARG A 701 16.44 -24.81 -2.92
C ARG A 701 17.68 -23.91 -2.98
N GLY A 702 17.58 -22.68 -2.49
CA GLY A 702 18.72 -21.77 -2.44
C GLY A 702 19.84 -22.28 -1.54
N TRP A 703 19.53 -22.95 -0.43
CA TRP A 703 20.55 -23.62 0.41
C TRP A 703 21.23 -24.80 -0.30
N ILE A 704 20.49 -25.62 -1.04
CA ILE A 704 21.06 -26.71 -1.85
C ILE A 704 22.04 -26.13 -2.89
N ILE A 705 21.64 -25.06 -3.59
CA ILE A 705 22.52 -24.38 -4.56
C ILE A 705 23.75 -23.79 -3.86
N THR A 706 23.58 -23.19 -2.68
CA THR A 706 24.66 -22.61 -1.87
C THR A 706 25.70 -23.66 -1.50
N VAL A 707 25.26 -24.82 -1.00
CA VAL A 707 26.15 -25.93 -0.65
C VAL A 707 26.83 -26.52 -1.90
N GLY A 708 26.11 -26.69 -3.00
CA GLY A 708 26.67 -27.16 -4.27
C GLY A 708 27.77 -26.23 -4.81
N LEU A 709 27.55 -24.92 -4.76
CA LEU A 709 28.54 -23.91 -5.17
C LEU A 709 29.74 -23.83 -4.22
N LEU A 710 29.56 -24.09 -2.92
CA LEU A 710 30.66 -24.22 -1.96
C LEU A 710 31.53 -25.45 -2.27
N PHE A 711 30.94 -26.58 -2.63
CA PHE A 711 31.70 -27.76 -3.08
C PHE A 711 32.45 -27.48 -4.38
N LEU A 712 31.82 -26.81 -5.35
CA LEU A 712 32.49 -26.41 -6.59
C LEU A 712 33.67 -25.46 -6.33
N TYR A 713 33.50 -24.50 -5.42
CA TYR A 713 34.61 -23.66 -4.95
C TYR A 713 35.74 -24.51 -4.39
N GLY A 714 35.45 -25.45 -3.48
CA GLY A 714 36.45 -26.34 -2.88
C GLY A 714 37.19 -27.19 -3.91
N ALA A 715 36.48 -27.71 -4.91
CA ALA A 715 37.05 -28.53 -5.99
C ALA A 715 38.08 -27.78 -6.84
N ILE A 716 38.01 -26.44 -6.92
CA ILE A 716 38.97 -25.60 -7.64
C ILE A 716 40.03 -25.04 -6.67
N ALA A 717 39.59 -24.54 -5.51
CA ALA A 717 40.42 -23.84 -4.54
C ALA A 717 41.45 -24.76 -3.86
N LEU A 718 41.06 -25.99 -3.50
CA LEU A 718 41.95 -26.93 -2.80
C LEU A 718 43.12 -27.36 -3.71
N PRO A 719 42.90 -27.86 -4.95
CA PRO A 719 44.01 -28.23 -5.82
C PRO A 719 44.95 -27.06 -6.12
N LEU A 720 44.40 -25.89 -6.44
CA LEU A 720 45.19 -24.69 -6.72
C LEU A 720 46.04 -24.28 -5.51
N GLY A 721 45.42 -24.22 -4.34
CA GLY A 721 46.09 -23.79 -3.11
C GLY A 721 47.15 -24.76 -2.62
N PHE A 722 46.93 -26.08 -2.75
CA PHE A 722 47.95 -27.09 -2.42
C PHE A 722 49.08 -27.12 -3.46
N ALA A 723 48.76 -27.07 -4.75
CA ALA A 723 49.76 -27.08 -5.83
C ALA A 723 50.70 -25.87 -5.77
N SER A 724 50.21 -24.71 -5.31
CA SER A 724 51.03 -23.51 -5.14
C SER A 724 51.78 -23.46 -3.80
N GLY A 725 51.59 -24.45 -2.92
CA GLY A 725 52.10 -24.44 -1.54
C GLY A 725 51.46 -23.39 -0.63
N PHE A 726 50.37 -22.74 -1.06
CA PHE A 726 49.70 -21.72 -0.26
C PHE A 726 48.90 -22.36 0.87
N LEU A 727 48.11 -23.39 0.58
CA LEU A 727 47.38 -24.18 1.57
C LEU A 727 48.28 -25.29 2.12
N GLN A 728 48.29 -25.46 3.43
CA GLN A 728 49.04 -26.51 4.11
C GLN A 728 48.17 -27.11 5.20
N ILE A 729 48.05 -28.43 5.24
CA ILE A 729 47.29 -29.10 6.30
C ILE A 729 48.04 -28.88 7.61
N ASN A 730 47.50 -27.99 8.44
CA ASN A 730 48.09 -27.60 9.70
C ASN A 730 46.97 -27.09 10.61
N LEU A 731 46.62 -27.91 11.60
CA LEU A 731 45.60 -27.60 12.58
C LEU A 731 46.16 -26.60 13.59
N TRP A 732 45.53 -25.42 13.68
CA TRP A 732 45.92 -24.40 14.66
C TRP A 732 45.78 -24.95 16.08
N PRO A 733 46.87 -25.08 16.87
CA PRO A 733 46.80 -25.71 18.19
C PRO A 733 46.12 -24.77 19.20
N ALA A 734 44.79 -24.91 19.34
CA ALA A 734 43.99 -24.10 20.24
C ALA A 734 42.92 -24.95 20.97
N ASN A 735 42.39 -24.41 22.06
CA ASN A 735 41.28 -25.04 22.78
C ASN A 735 39.93 -24.79 22.08
N TRP A 736 38.91 -25.55 22.47
CA TRP A 736 37.58 -25.48 21.85
C TRP A 736 36.97 -24.07 21.92
N LEU A 737 37.17 -23.34 23.03
CA LEU A 737 36.67 -21.99 23.20
C LEU A 737 37.29 -21.02 22.19
N SER A 738 38.58 -21.19 21.90
CA SER A 738 39.29 -20.38 20.91
C SER A 738 38.81 -20.66 19.48
N TYR A 739 38.50 -21.91 19.14
CA TYR A 739 37.87 -22.23 17.86
C TYR A 739 36.48 -21.60 17.74
N CYS A 740 35.63 -21.71 18.78
CA CYS A 740 34.31 -21.09 18.80
C CYS A 740 34.40 -19.56 18.68
N LEU A 741 35.32 -18.93 19.42
CA LEU A 741 35.52 -17.49 19.37
C LEU A 741 36.05 -17.03 18.01
N LEU A 742 36.99 -17.78 17.41
CA LEU A 742 37.49 -17.50 16.06
C LEU A 742 36.37 -17.61 15.03
N ALA A 743 35.58 -18.69 15.09
CA ALA A 743 34.46 -18.90 14.18
C ALA A 743 33.41 -17.78 14.32
N LEU A 744 33.04 -17.39 15.55
CA LEU A 744 32.10 -16.29 15.78
C LEU A 744 32.65 -14.95 15.28
N ARG A 745 33.94 -14.67 15.52
CA ARG A 745 34.60 -13.46 14.99
C ARG A 745 34.61 -13.48 13.48
N ALA A 746 35.00 -14.58 12.84
CA ALA A 746 35.02 -14.73 11.38
C ALA A 746 33.64 -14.56 10.75
N LEU A 747 32.57 -14.94 11.46
CA LEU A 747 31.19 -14.71 11.01
C LEU A 747 30.85 -13.22 10.97
N LEU A 748 31.19 -12.46 12.02
CA LEU A 748 30.96 -11.02 12.05
C LEU A 748 31.91 -10.25 11.13
N THR A 749 33.19 -10.61 11.15
CA THR A 749 34.27 -10.01 10.35
C THR A 749 35.32 -11.09 10.03
N PRO A 750 35.48 -11.47 8.75
CA PRO A 750 35.03 -10.73 7.57
C PRO A 750 33.60 -11.02 7.09
N ALA A 751 33.03 -12.21 7.33
CA ALA A 751 31.95 -12.73 6.49
C ALA A 751 30.72 -11.81 6.36
N LEU A 752 30.04 -11.45 7.45
CA LEU A 752 28.84 -10.60 7.38
C LEU A 752 29.16 -9.18 6.91
N LEU A 753 30.21 -8.56 7.46
CA LEU A 753 30.56 -7.16 7.16
C LEU A 753 30.95 -6.99 5.69
N GLU A 754 31.81 -7.86 5.17
CA GLU A 754 32.30 -7.78 3.79
C GLU A 754 31.20 -8.15 2.80
N GLU A 755 30.40 -9.18 3.06
CA GLU A 755 29.30 -9.52 2.16
C GLU A 755 28.18 -8.47 2.17
N LEU A 756 27.91 -7.84 3.32
CA LEU A 756 27.03 -6.67 3.39
C LEU A 756 27.58 -5.52 2.52
N GLY A 757 28.87 -5.20 2.65
CA GLY A 757 29.52 -4.13 1.89
C GLY A 757 29.55 -4.40 0.38
N PHE A 758 30.14 -5.52 -0.03
CA PHE A 758 30.45 -5.78 -1.43
C PHE A 758 29.26 -6.36 -2.21
N ARG A 759 28.43 -7.21 -1.61
CA ARG A 759 27.36 -7.90 -2.35
C ARG A 759 26.02 -7.22 -2.11
N VAL A 760 25.66 -6.93 -0.87
CA VAL A 760 24.34 -6.35 -0.57
C VAL A 760 24.26 -4.87 -0.91
N LEU A 761 25.20 -4.04 -0.45
CA LEU A 761 25.12 -2.59 -0.65
C LEU A 761 25.44 -2.18 -2.10
N LEU A 762 26.40 -2.84 -2.76
CA LEU A 762 26.80 -2.49 -4.14
C LEU A 762 25.91 -3.12 -5.21
N LEU A 763 25.53 -4.40 -5.08
CA LEU A 763 24.76 -5.07 -6.14
C LEU A 763 23.26 -4.77 -6.00
N PRO A 764 22.55 -4.53 -7.13
CA PRO A 764 21.10 -4.54 -7.11
C PRO A 764 20.58 -5.92 -6.68
N HIS A 765 19.58 -5.93 -5.80
CA HIS A 765 18.91 -7.18 -5.42
C HIS A 765 18.21 -7.82 -6.64
N PRO A 766 18.23 -9.16 -6.80
CA PRO A 766 17.70 -9.83 -8.00
C PRO A 766 16.24 -9.52 -8.34
N THR A 767 15.41 -9.20 -7.34
CA THR A 767 13.98 -8.89 -7.52
C THR A 767 13.69 -7.51 -8.13
N VAL A 768 14.69 -6.61 -8.20
CA VAL A 768 14.49 -5.23 -8.68
C VAL A 768 14.34 -5.16 -10.21
N GLY A 769 14.69 -6.23 -10.94
CA GLY A 769 14.49 -6.33 -12.39
C GLY A 769 15.45 -5.45 -13.21
N VAL A 770 16.66 -5.22 -12.71
CA VAL A 770 17.72 -4.49 -13.45
C VAL A 770 18.19 -5.34 -14.64
N ALA A 771 18.46 -4.71 -15.78
CA ALA A 771 18.96 -5.42 -16.95
C ALA A 771 20.28 -6.16 -16.64
N TRP A 772 20.41 -7.40 -17.12
CA TRP A 772 21.49 -8.31 -16.71
C TRP A 772 22.90 -7.76 -17.00
N TYR A 773 23.08 -6.97 -18.07
CA TYR A 773 24.37 -6.36 -18.40
C TYR A 773 24.74 -5.23 -17.43
N ILE A 774 23.75 -4.46 -16.94
CA ILE A 774 23.97 -3.44 -15.90
C ILE A 774 24.31 -4.14 -14.58
N TRP A 775 23.54 -5.19 -14.25
CA TRP A 775 23.81 -5.99 -13.06
C TRP A 775 25.21 -6.61 -13.12
N GLY A 776 25.59 -7.19 -14.25
CA GLY A 776 26.92 -7.74 -14.52
C GLY A 776 28.04 -6.70 -14.40
N GLY A 777 27.81 -5.46 -14.88
CA GLY A 777 28.74 -4.36 -14.68
C GLY A 777 28.98 -4.05 -13.20
N TRP A 778 27.93 -4.00 -12.38
CA TRP A 778 28.05 -3.85 -10.92
C TRP A 778 28.72 -5.07 -10.26
N ALA A 779 28.45 -6.28 -10.74
CA ALA A 779 29.08 -7.51 -10.25
C ALA A 779 30.59 -7.50 -10.48
N VAL A 780 31.05 -7.12 -11.68
CA VAL A 780 32.46 -6.96 -12.00
C VAL A 780 33.11 -5.87 -11.15
N LEU A 781 32.46 -4.71 -11.03
CA LEU A 781 32.97 -3.62 -10.19
C LEU A 781 33.10 -4.04 -8.73
N SER A 782 32.07 -4.67 -8.16
CA SER A 782 32.09 -5.19 -6.79
C SER A 782 33.21 -6.21 -6.58
N LEU A 783 33.39 -7.15 -7.52
CA LEU A 783 34.44 -8.15 -7.45
C LEU A 783 35.84 -7.52 -7.50
N LEU A 784 36.07 -6.54 -8.38
CA LEU A 784 37.34 -5.82 -8.46
C LEU A 784 37.63 -5.05 -7.17
N LEU A 785 36.64 -4.35 -6.62
CA LEU A 785 36.78 -3.63 -5.35
C LEU A 785 37.06 -4.60 -4.19
N PHE A 786 36.41 -5.75 -4.16
CA PHE A 786 36.64 -6.80 -3.17
C PHE A 786 38.07 -7.34 -3.22
N ILE A 787 38.60 -7.61 -4.42
CA ILE A 787 39.99 -8.07 -4.60
C ILE A 787 40.97 -6.98 -4.19
N LEU A 788 40.76 -5.73 -4.64
CA LEU A 788 41.64 -4.58 -4.33
C LEU A 788 41.61 -4.18 -2.85
N TYR A 789 40.50 -4.41 -2.16
CA TYR A 789 40.37 -4.15 -0.74
C TYR A 789 41.40 -4.94 0.08
N HIS A 790 41.75 -6.16 -0.31
CA HIS A 790 42.66 -6.99 0.48
C HIS A 790 44.09 -6.44 0.55
N PRO A 791 44.79 -6.12 -0.57
CA PRO A 791 46.09 -5.45 -0.52
C PRO A 791 46.05 -4.10 0.19
N LEU A 792 44.97 -3.33 0.03
CA LEU A 792 44.80 -2.04 0.71
C LEU A 792 44.67 -2.23 2.23
N ASN A 793 43.86 -3.18 2.66
CA ASN A 793 43.68 -3.53 4.08
C ASN A 793 45.02 -3.99 4.69
N GLY A 794 45.75 -4.85 3.98
CA GLY A 794 47.08 -5.31 4.37
C GLY A 794 48.11 -4.18 4.51
N LYS A 795 48.03 -3.13 3.68
CA LYS A 795 48.94 -1.98 3.77
C LYS A 795 48.55 -0.97 4.85
N THR A 796 47.29 -0.94 5.26
CA THR A 796 46.72 0.15 6.08
C THR A 796 46.27 -0.33 7.46
N LEU A 797 45.11 -0.98 7.54
CA LEU A 797 44.41 -1.30 8.79
C LEU A 797 44.91 -2.61 9.42
N TYR A 798 45.33 -3.59 8.61
CA TYR A 798 45.78 -4.90 9.09
C TYR A 798 47.16 -5.29 8.54
N LYS A 799 48.19 -4.56 9.01
CA LYS A 799 49.59 -4.73 8.58
C LYS A 799 50.15 -6.15 8.78
N ALA A 800 49.68 -6.87 9.80
CA ALA A 800 50.08 -8.25 10.04
C ALA A 800 49.71 -9.18 8.86
N GLY A 801 48.63 -8.89 8.14
CA GLY A 801 48.20 -9.65 6.98
C GLY A 801 48.86 -9.24 5.66
N ALA A 802 49.75 -8.24 5.64
CA ALA A 802 50.26 -7.65 4.39
C ALA A 802 50.89 -8.69 3.44
N ILE A 803 51.75 -9.57 3.96
CA ILE A 803 52.42 -10.60 3.16
C ILE A 803 51.39 -11.53 2.49
N THR A 804 50.36 -11.91 3.24
CA THR A 804 49.29 -12.79 2.77
C THR A 804 48.39 -12.09 1.77
N PHE A 805 47.96 -10.86 2.08
CA PHE A 805 47.00 -10.11 1.26
C PHE A 805 47.60 -9.55 -0.04
N LEU A 806 48.92 -9.50 -0.17
CA LEU A 806 49.59 -9.20 -1.44
C LEU A 806 49.95 -10.45 -2.26
N ASN A 807 49.76 -11.65 -1.71
CA ASN A 807 50.10 -12.88 -2.41
C ASN A 807 49.14 -13.13 -3.59
N PRO A 808 49.64 -13.36 -4.82
CA PRO A 808 48.79 -13.52 -5.99
C PRO A 808 47.89 -14.76 -5.93
N ILE A 809 48.32 -15.84 -5.27
CA ILE A 809 47.48 -17.03 -5.07
C ILE A 809 46.37 -16.74 -4.07
N PHE A 810 46.68 -16.04 -2.97
CA PHE A 810 45.65 -15.57 -2.05
C PHE A 810 44.60 -14.74 -2.79
N LEU A 811 45.03 -13.77 -3.61
CA LEU A 811 44.12 -12.94 -4.39
C LEU A 811 43.30 -13.74 -5.42
N ALA A 812 43.88 -14.78 -6.03
CA ALA A 812 43.15 -15.66 -6.93
C ALA A 812 42.07 -16.48 -6.19
N LEU A 813 42.40 -17.06 -5.03
CA LEU A 813 41.46 -17.82 -4.20
C LEU A 813 40.36 -16.92 -3.62
N THR A 814 40.73 -15.73 -3.13
CA THR A 814 39.79 -14.71 -2.68
C THR A 814 38.93 -14.20 -3.82
N GLY A 815 39.49 -14.00 -5.01
CA GLY A 815 38.73 -13.65 -6.22
C GLY A 815 37.71 -14.72 -6.57
N LEU A 816 38.10 -15.99 -6.53
CA LEU A 816 37.21 -17.12 -6.75
C LEU A 816 36.10 -17.19 -5.69
N LEU A 817 36.44 -16.98 -4.40
CA LEU A 817 35.45 -16.87 -3.33
C LEU A 817 34.46 -15.75 -3.61
N GLY A 818 34.98 -14.60 -4.05
CA GLY A 818 34.19 -13.44 -4.42
C GLY A 818 33.26 -13.69 -5.61
N VAL A 819 33.67 -14.49 -6.59
CA VAL A 819 32.81 -14.95 -7.69
C VAL A 819 31.73 -15.88 -7.16
N THR A 820 32.08 -16.87 -6.35
CA THR A 820 31.13 -17.82 -5.75
C THR A 820 30.06 -17.08 -4.94
N CYS A 821 30.45 -16.17 -4.03
CA CYS A 821 29.51 -15.36 -3.27
C CYS A 821 28.60 -14.51 -4.16
N THR A 822 29.15 -13.91 -5.24
CA THR A 822 28.35 -13.13 -6.19
C THR A 822 27.34 -13.98 -6.95
N VAL A 823 27.71 -15.20 -7.37
CA VAL A 823 26.79 -16.14 -8.04
C VAL A 823 25.71 -16.61 -7.06
N VAL A 824 26.08 -16.98 -5.83
CA VAL A 824 25.12 -17.33 -4.78
C VAL A 824 24.14 -16.17 -4.56
N TYR A 825 24.63 -14.94 -4.42
CA TYR A 825 23.77 -13.76 -4.25
C TYR A 825 22.84 -13.51 -5.44
N ALA A 826 23.31 -13.72 -6.67
CA ALA A 826 22.49 -13.55 -7.87
C ALA A 826 21.28 -14.50 -7.88
N VAL A 827 21.45 -15.70 -7.32
CA VAL A 827 20.42 -16.74 -7.26
C VAL A 827 19.51 -16.57 -6.04
N THR A 828 20.09 -16.35 -4.85
CA THR A 828 19.36 -16.39 -3.58
C THR A 828 18.90 -15.02 -3.11
N GLY A 829 19.62 -13.96 -3.47
CA GLY A 829 19.45 -12.60 -2.93
C GLY A 829 19.73 -12.49 -1.43
N SER A 830 20.19 -13.55 -0.75
CA SER A 830 20.22 -13.64 0.72
C SER A 830 21.62 -13.43 1.30
N LEU A 831 21.73 -12.49 2.25
CA LEU A 831 22.96 -12.23 3.02
C LEU A 831 23.41 -13.47 3.80
N TRP A 832 22.47 -14.26 4.32
CA TRP A 832 22.78 -15.44 5.13
C TRP A 832 23.52 -16.51 4.33
N THR A 833 23.11 -16.75 3.09
CA THR A 833 23.74 -17.77 2.23
C THR A 833 25.16 -17.39 1.82
N ILE A 834 25.39 -16.13 1.45
CA ILE A 834 26.73 -15.65 1.07
C ILE A 834 27.66 -15.53 2.27
N ALA A 835 27.14 -15.07 3.42
CA ALA A 835 27.91 -15.02 4.66
C ALA A 835 28.31 -16.43 5.11
N PHE A 836 27.42 -17.43 4.96
CA PHE A 836 27.75 -18.82 5.26
C PHE A 836 28.89 -19.35 4.38
N VAL A 837 28.84 -19.14 3.06
CA VAL A 837 29.91 -19.58 2.13
C VAL A 837 31.25 -18.93 2.50
N HIS A 838 31.25 -17.60 2.67
CA HIS A 838 32.46 -16.87 3.06
C HIS A 838 32.99 -17.39 4.41
N TRP A 839 32.10 -17.51 5.41
CA TRP A 839 32.44 -17.94 6.75
C TRP A 839 33.08 -19.33 6.79
N VAL A 840 32.47 -20.32 6.12
CA VAL A 840 33.02 -21.69 6.08
C VAL A 840 34.41 -21.70 5.45
N VAL A 841 34.58 -21.00 4.32
CA VAL A 841 35.88 -20.94 3.63
C VAL A 841 36.97 -20.33 4.52
N VAL A 842 36.66 -19.22 5.20
CA VAL A 842 37.61 -18.55 6.09
C VAL A 842 37.91 -19.41 7.33
N VAL A 843 36.91 -19.99 7.98
CA VAL A 843 37.11 -20.81 9.18
C VAL A 843 37.95 -22.05 8.87
N VAL A 844 37.63 -22.77 7.79
CA VAL A 844 38.40 -23.95 7.37
C VAL A 844 39.84 -23.55 7.04
N TRP A 845 40.04 -22.43 6.34
CA TRP A 845 41.38 -21.96 6.02
C TRP A 845 42.19 -21.60 7.27
N LEU A 846 41.61 -20.83 8.20
CA LEU A 846 42.29 -20.38 9.41
C LEU A 846 42.62 -21.54 10.35
N ILE A 847 41.68 -22.47 10.55
CA ILE A 847 41.83 -23.57 11.51
C ILE A 847 42.69 -24.70 10.94
N ALA A 848 42.47 -25.12 9.69
CA ALA A 848 43.01 -26.39 9.19
C ALA A 848 44.00 -26.27 8.02
N LEU A 849 43.99 -25.15 7.29
CA LEU A 849 44.78 -25.00 6.05
C LEU A 849 45.90 -23.94 6.17
N GLY A 850 46.39 -23.72 7.39
CA GLY A 850 47.57 -22.87 7.66
C GLY A 850 47.29 -21.36 7.63
N GLY A 851 46.04 -20.92 7.57
CA GLY A 851 45.68 -19.51 7.51
C GLY A 851 46.03 -18.71 8.77
N HIS A 852 45.81 -19.29 9.96
CA HIS A 852 46.12 -18.59 11.22
C HIS A 852 47.60 -18.20 11.31
N GLN A 853 48.52 -19.11 10.97
CA GLN A 853 49.95 -18.85 11.00
C GLN A 853 50.35 -17.70 10.06
N LYS A 854 49.78 -17.69 8.84
CA LYS A 854 50.04 -16.66 7.82
C LYS A 854 49.53 -15.28 8.17
N LEU A 855 48.57 -15.16 9.09
CA LEU A 855 48.06 -13.86 9.57
C LEU A 855 48.69 -13.43 10.91
N SER A 856 49.31 -14.35 11.65
CA SER A 856 49.98 -14.06 12.93
C SER A 856 51.45 -13.64 12.83
N LEU A 857 52.10 -13.83 11.67
CA LEU A 857 53.52 -13.52 11.47
C LEU A 857 53.72 -12.01 11.22
N ALA A 858 54.19 -11.29 12.24
CA ALA A 858 54.75 -9.95 12.05
C ALA A 858 56.13 -10.04 11.33
N PRO A 859 56.52 -9.06 10.51
CA PRO A 859 57.87 -9.02 9.97
C PRO A 859 58.87 -8.75 11.11
N SER A 860 59.72 -9.74 11.41
CA SER A 860 60.86 -9.55 12.32
C SER A 860 61.85 -8.54 11.71
N PRO A 861 62.35 -7.55 12.47
CA PRO A 861 63.44 -6.71 11.99
C PRO A 861 64.70 -7.57 11.81
N SER A 862 65.26 -7.48 10.61
CA SER A 862 66.48 -8.17 10.16
C SER A 862 67.60 -8.15 11.20
N SER A 863 68.19 -9.32 11.43
CA SER A 863 69.45 -9.54 12.12
C SER A 863 70.55 -8.59 11.61
N LYS A 864 71.18 -7.84 12.52
CA LYS A 864 72.50 -7.26 12.27
C LYS A 864 73.56 -8.35 12.55
N PRO A 865 74.56 -8.53 11.67
CA PRO A 865 75.68 -9.43 11.94
C PRO A 865 76.56 -8.82 13.04
N SER A 866 76.89 -9.62 14.06
CA SER A 866 77.81 -9.25 15.12
C SER A 866 79.24 -9.21 14.59
N THR A 867 79.80 -8.01 14.48
CA THR A 867 81.23 -7.80 14.29
C THR A 867 81.99 -8.17 15.56
N SER A 868 82.89 -9.14 15.43
CA SER A 868 83.95 -9.47 16.40
C SER A 868 84.95 -8.34 16.53
N THR A 869 85.33 -7.98 17.76
CA THR A 869 86.67 -7.43 18.07
C THR A 869 87.00 -7.65 19.56
N PRO A 870 88.27 -7.85 19.93
CA PRO A 870 88.69 -8.61 21.10
C PRO A 870 89.04 -7.75 22.32
N GLY A 871 88.89 -8.38 23.49
CA GLY A 871 89.78 -8.30 24.65
C GLY A 871 90.23 -6.93 25.18
N LYS A 872 89.84 -6.64 26.43
CA LYS A 872 90.77 -6.16 27.46
C LYS A 872 90.24 -6.41 28.87
N ARG A 873 91.11 -7.00 29.69
CA ARG A 873 91.02 -7.25 31.14
C ARG A 873 90.89 -5.95 31.94
N SER A 874 90.23 -6.03 33.09
CA SER A 874 90.79 -5.62 34.39
C SER A 874 89.85 -5.95 35.55
N HIS A 875 90.38 -6.68 36.54
CA HIS A 875 90.19 -6.57 38.01
C HIS A 875 88.80 -6.14 38.53
N LEU A 876 88.08 -6.97 39.28
CA LEU A 876 88.41 -7.53 40.60
C LEU A 876 87.66 -8.85 40.84
#